data_AF-A0A1M5L9V3-F1
#
_entry.id   AF-A0A1M5L9V3-F1
#
_cell.length_a   1.000
_cell.length_b   1.000
_cell.length_c   1.000
_cell.angle_alpha   90.00
_cell.angle_beta   90.00
_cell.angle_gamma   90.00
#
_symmetry.space_group_name_H-M   'P 1'
#
loop_
_entity.id
_entity.type
_entity.pdbx_description
1 polymer ?
#
loop_
_entity_poly.entity_id
_entity_poly.type
_entity_poly.pdbx_seq_one_letter_code
_entity_poly.pdbx_strand_id
1 'polypeptide(L)'
;MKRFMVCAGLTLVMGFGVANATRQMENLDRGLVAVKTSGGVYLSWRVLGTDGNTTGFNLYRDGAKIASFDGKAASNYTDAQGTSASKYYVRPVVNGVEKSADKTVSVWGSQQLVVNLDRPAGGSDYTYSPNDIAVGDVDGDGEYELILKWDPSNSKDNSQKGKTGNVFVDCYKFNGKKLWRIDLGVNIRAGAHYTQILVGDYDSDGKAEVVMKTAPGTKDGSGKYISKGAAASETNHTKDYRNSNGYILGGNEYLTLFNGETGVELATVNYNPARGTVSSWGDSYGNRVDRFLATNAYLDGQKPSMVFQRGYYTRMAIAAYDWDGKTLSQRWYYNAATKGSECYGMGNHNLSAGDVDGDGFDEIIEGACAIDHNGKFMYRTGKGHGDAMHLGDLDPDHEGLEVWEVHEEKPYGYDLHDARTGAILWSSNSDADNGRGLAADVDSTSRGYEMWSTADGNVYSAKGKVLGSRYSVNFRIYWDGDLQDELLDGNKISKWNYSSKKFGDLVTLEGNSCNSTKATPNFSGDLFGDWREEVILHDGASKLYVYTTTIPTTHRLYTLAHDPIYRLGMSWQNTAYNQPPHLGFWLGAGVDKAPTPDIMLVGGEAGPRIPAIQKQGAGSSFQTIMLGDAITEYAFGYSNCDGLTITGLPDGVTAKLDATNSRYVISGTPTKAGVYEINIVTKGGSDEVDPATRTASITVLAEAKIENSAVSVLSSIEAGVPTDGVGVCETTNGGFVGDCYFNFDNIVTSYGIWNLYSPSAQEGVTLVLRYAHGKTDTRKMELFVNDESYGVATFPPTADWTTWDSVAIKISLNKGVNVLKLQSVSEQGGPNIDQLEFDMKGIVLATDESIVDEDPSEDSSENPGDDSAGEKSDDSSDDSEDPQVIANSLHLQNAGMAQVQVFDLQGHRVASFNAEYAGEVLDAKPHMSGRPNGIYFLQAKVNHQVLRMKMIHNK
;
A
#
# COMPACT_ATOMS: atom_id res chain seq x y z
N MET A 1 41.55 18.47 -58.47
CA MET A 1 40.19 17.88 -58.49
C MET A 1 39.96 17.14 -57.17
N LYS A 2 38.76 17.28 -56.63
CA LYS A 2 38.15 16.59 -55.47
C LYS A 2 38.77 16.84 -54.08
N ARG A 3 38.18 17.85 -53.43
CA ARG A 3 38.19 18.10 -51.98
C ARG A 3 37.38 17.02 -51.26
N PHE A 4 37.94 16.44 -50.20
CA PHE A 4 37.19 15.68 -49.21
C PHE A 4 36.76 16.64 -48.11
N MET A 5 35.45 16.77 -47.93
CA MET A 5 34.82 17.55 -46.85
C MET A 5 34.49 16.56 -45.74
N VAL A 6 35.19 16.67 -44.62
CA VAL A 6 34.87 15.93 -43.38
C VAL A 6 33.83 16.78 -42.64
N CYS A 7 32.60 16.30 -42.56
CA CYS A 7 31.58 16.89 -41.68
C CYS A 7 31.95 16.57 -40.23
N ALA A 8 32.23 17.61 -39.44
CA ALA A 8 32.29 17.53 -38.00
C ALA A 8 30.87 17.28 -37.46
N GLY A 9 30.66 16.14 -36.79
CA GLY A 9 29.46 15.88 -36.00
C GLY A 9 29.48 16.78 -34.77
N LEU A 10 28.55 17.74 -34.72
CA LEU A 10 28.29 18.54 -33.54
C LEU A 10 27.45 17.67 -32.59
N THR A 11 28.10 17.01 -31.62
CA THR A 11 27.39 16.31 -30.55
C THR A 11 26.79 17.35 -29.62
N LEU A 12 25.52 17.69 -29.83
CA LEU A 12 24.74 18.52 -28.92
C LEU A 12 24.45 17.67 -27.68
N VAL A 13 25.30 17.76 -26.66
CA VAL A 13 24.98 17.29 -25.32
C VAL A 13 23.95 18.28 -24.78
N MET A 14 22.66 17.94 -24.89
CA MET A 14 21.63 18.62 -24.11
C MET A 14 21.87 18.24 -22.65
N GLY A 15 22.43 19.17 -21.87
CA GLY A 15 22.35 19.10 -20.42
C GLY A 15 20.91 19.34 -20.03
N PHE A 16 20.19 18.27 -19.66
CA PHE A 16 18.96 18.41 -18.90
C PHE A 16 19.35 18.84 -17.48
N GLY A 17 19.38 20.15 -17.25
CA GLY A 17 19.29 20.69 -15.90
C GLY A 17 17.88 20.39 -15.42
N VAL A 18 17.74 19.37 -14.57
CA VAL A 18 16.44 18.99 -13.99
C VAL A 18 16.16 19.97 -12.85
N ALA A 19 15.57 21.11 -13.19
CA ALA A 19 14.93 21.95 -12.20
C ALA A 19 13.56 21.30 -11.91
N ASN A 20 13.48 20.45 -10.89
CA ASN A 20 12.23 19.81 -10.47
C ASN A 20 11.28 20.86 -9.92
N ALA A 21 10.03 20.81 -10.38
CA ALA A 21 8.99 21.81 -10.13
C ALA A 21 7.93 21.25 -9.18
N THR A 22 7.48 22.07 -8.25
CA THR A 22 6.39 21.81 -7.30
C THR A 22 5.09 21.39 -8.03
N ARG A 23 4.37 20.37 -7.51
CA ARG A 23 3.13 19.84 -8.12
C ARG A 23 2.05 20.90 -8.20
N GLN A 24 1.37 20.97 -9.34
CA GLN A 24 0.21 21.84 -9.51
C GLN A 24 -1.04 21.18 -8.92
N MET A 25 -1.68 21.84 -7.97
CA MET A 25 -2.90 21.40 -7.32
C MET A 25 -4.01 22.42 -7.51
N GLU A 26 -5.25 21.99 -7.34
CA GLU A 26 -6.44 22.81 -7.52
C GLU A 26 -6.45 23.99 -6.55
N ASN A 27 -6.89 25.16 -7.02
CA ASN A 27 -7.07 26.32 -6.16
C ASN A 27 -8.43 26.25 -5.47
N LEU A 28 -8.48 25.51 -4.37
CA LEU A 28 -9.70 25.30 -3.59
C LEU A 28 -10.04 26.51 -2.72
N ASP A 29 -11.34 26.78 -2.59
CA ASP A 29 -11.85 27.74 -1.63
C ASP A 29 -11.76 27.18 -0.19
N ARG A 30 -12.23 27.94 0.81
CA ARG A 30 -12.24 27.45 2.20
C ARG A 30 -13.20 26.29 2.45
N GLY A 31 -14.05 25.90 1.49
CA GLY A 31 -14.98 24.78 1.62
C GLY A 31 -15.87 24.88 2.85
N LEU A 32 -16.19 26.09 3.33
CA LEU A 32 -16.89 26.26 4.60
C LEU A 32 -18.25 25.56 4.55
N VAL A 33 -18.49 24.61 5.45
CA VAL A 33 -19.79 23.97 5.61
C VAL A 33 -20.39 24.32 6.96
N ALA A 34 -21.72 24.44 7.02
CA ALA A 34 -22.45 24.77 8.24
C ALA A 34 -23.65 23.83 8.39
N VAL A 35 -23.69 23.04 9.46
CA VAL A 35 -24.68 21.98 9.67
C VAL A 35 -25.40 22.17 11.00
N LYS A 36 -26.74 22.12 10.98
CA LYS A 36 -27.52 22.21 12.22
C LYS A 36 -27.34 20.95 13.06
N THR A 37 -27.01 21.13 14.34
CA THR A 37 -26.94 20.06 15.34
C THR A 37 -27.83 20.39 16.54
N SER A 38 -27.94 19.47 17.49
CA SER A 38 -28.64 19.70 18.76
C SER A 38 -27.94 20.77 19.62
N GLY A 39 -26.61 20.88 19.52
CA GLY A 39 -25.79 21.81 20.28
C GLY A 39 -25.61 23.20 19.66
N GLY A 40 -26.11 23.44 18.44
CA GLY A 40 -25.86 24.70 17.73
C GLY A 40 -25.83 24.53 16.21
N VAL A 41 -24.93 25.24 15.55
CA VAL A 41 -24.52 24.98 14.17
C VAL A 41 -23.06 24.55 14.21
N TYR A 42 -22.77 23.35 13.72
CA TYR A 42 -21.42 22.85 13.50
C TYR A 42 -20.87 23.46 12.21
N LEU A 43 -19.62 23.91 12.24
CA LEU A 43 -18.91 24.48 11.11
C LEU A 43 -17.55 23.81 10.96
N SER A 44 -17.13 23.57 9.72
CA SER A 44 -15.78 23.15 9.39
C SER A 44 -15.34 23.80 8.07
N TRP A 45 -14.04 24.00 7.88
CA TRP A 45 -13.44 24.62 6.71
C TRP A 45 -12.02 24.12 6.46
N ARG A 46 -11.52 24.32 5.24
CA ARG A 46 -10.23 23.80 4.81
C ARG A 46 -9.10 24.64 5.41
N VAL A 47 -8.10 23.94 5.93
CA VAL A 47 -6.73 24.46 5.97
C VAL A 47 -6.11 24.12 4.62
N LEU A 48 -5.78 25.12 3.82
CA LEU A 48 -5.24 24.89 2.49
C LEU A 48 -3.76 24.52 2.60
N GLY A 49 -3.26 23.66 1.71
CA GLY A 49 -1.83 23.29 1.65
C GLY A 49 -0.86 24.47 1.51
N THR A 50 -1.35 25.66 1.14
CA THR A 50 -0.58 26.92 1.10
C THR A 50 -0.73 27.79 2.36
N ASP A 51 -1.50 27.37 3.35
CA ASP A 51 -1.54 28.05 4.64
C ASP A 51 -0.28 27.71 5.45
N GLY A 52 0.46 28.74 5.87
CA GLY A 52 1.55 28.57 6.84
C GLY A 52 1.07 28.10 8.22
N ASN A 53 2.00 27.62 9.04
CA ASN A 53 1.75 27.09 10.38
C ASN A 53 1.15 28.13 11.35
N THR A 54 1.24 29.42 11.00
CA THR A 54 0.69 30.53 11.80
C THR A 54 -0.63 31.08 11.26
N THR A 55 -1.16 30.56 10.15
CA THR A 55 -2.40 31.06 9.55
C THR A 55 -3.60 30.76 10.43
N GLY A 56 -4.16 31.80 11.04
CA GLY A 56 -5.39 31.72 11.83
C GLY A 56 -6.65 31.94 11.01
N PHE A 57 -7.82 31.92 11.67
CA PHE A 57 -9.11 32.14 11.04
C PHE A 57 -10.04 32.98 11.92
N ASN A 58 -10.84 33.84 11.29
CA ASN A 58 -11.95 34.53 11.95
C ASN A 58 -13.26 34.06 11.33
N LEU A 59 -14.19 33.62 12.19
CA LEU A 59 -15.50 33.14 11.78
C LEU A 59 -16.56 34.19 12.03
N TYR A 60 -17.46 34.35 11.06
CA TYR A 60 -18.52 35.34 11.09
C TYR A 60 -19.88 34.69 10.91
N ARG A 61 -20.88 35.21 11.62
CA ARG A 61 -22.29 34.91 11.46
C ARG A 61 -23.06 36.19 11.20
N ASP A 62 -23.84 36.23 10.11
CA ASP A 62 -24.73 37.34 9.76
C ASP A 62 -24.02 38.72 9.79
N GLY A 63 -22.73 38.74 9.40
CA GLY A 63 -21.89 39.94 9.37
C GLY A 63 -21.11 40.25 10.66
N ALA A 64 -21.40 39.57 11.77
CA ALA A 64 -20.69 39.74 13.05
C ALA A 64 -19.62 38.66 13.25
N LYS A 65 -18.41 39.04 13.69
CA LYS A 65 -17.37 38.09 14.09
C LYS A 65 -17.81 37.38 15.36
N ILE A 66 -17.82 36.04 15.33
CA ILE A 66 -18.26 35.21 16.45
C ILE A 66 -17.12 34.42 17.11
N ALA A 67 -16.03 34.16 16.38
CA ALA A 67 -14.87 33.44 16.90
C ALA A 67 -13.58 33.78 16.14
N SER A 68 -12.44 33.55 16.79
CA SER A 68 -11.09 33.71 16.27
C SER A 68 -10.25 32.49 16.66
N PHE A 69 -9.50 31.97 15.70
CA PHE A 69 -8.69 30.75 15.80
C PHE A 69 -7.27 31.09 15.39
N ASP A 70 -6.27 30.63 16.15
CA ASP A 70 -4.87 30.78 15.78
C ASP A 70 -4.44 29.67 14.79
N GLY A 71 -3.18 29.70 14.37
CA GLY A 71 -2.63 28.71 13.44
C GLY A 71 -2.50 27.28 13.99
N LYS A 72 -2.79 27.06 15.28
CA LYS A 72 -2.71 25.73 15.91
C LYS A 72 -4.08 25.10 16.15
N ALA A 73 -5.14 25.90 16.11
CA ALA A 73 -6.51 25.42 16.30
C ALA A 73 -6.98 24.56 15.11
N ALA A 74 -7.78 23.54 15.41
CA ALA A 74 -8.56 22.79 14.43
C ALA A 74 -9.48 23.72 13.63
N SER A 75 -9.76 23.35 12.38
CA SER A 75 -10.58 24.14 11.46
C SER A 75 -12.07 23.77 11.53
N ASN A 76 -12.57 23.62 12.76
CA ASN A 76 -13.98 23.41 13.05
C ASN A 76 -14.45 24.21 14.27
N TYR A 77 -15.77 24.40 14.39
CA TYR A 77 -16.38 25.13 15.50
C TYR A 77 -17.87 24.81 15.64
N THR A 78 -18.40 24.76 16.86
CA THR A 78 -19.84 24.70 17.09
C THR A 78 -20.35 26.03 17.65
N ASP A 79 -21.12 26.76 16.85
CA ASP A 79 -21.80 27.97 17.28
C ASP A 79 -23.13 27.63 17.98
N ALA A 80 -23.12 27.67 19.31
CA ALA A 80 -24.30 27.40 20.14
C ALA A 80 -25.47 28.36 19.91
N GLN A 81 -25.22 29.57 19.40
CA GLN A 81 -26.25 30.57 19.11
C GLN A 81 -26.74 30.50 17.65
N GLY A 82 -26.13 29.64 16.83
CA GLY A 82 -26.45 29.46 15.43
C GLY A 82 -27.84 28.87 15.19
N THR A 83 -28.55 29.40 14.21
CA THR A 83 -29.88 28.92 13.78
C THR A 83 -29.85 28.45 12.32
N SER A 84 -30.90 27.77 11.87
CA SER A 84 -31.04 27.39 10.45
C SER A 84 -31.17 28.58 9.50
N ALA A 85 -31.50 29.77 10.01
CA ALA A 85 -31.56 31.00 9.22
C ALA A 85 -30.21 31.71 9.11
N SER A 86 -29.25 31.37 9.97
CA SER A 86 -27.94 32.02 10.03
C SER A 86 -27.13 31.80 8.75
N LYS A 87 -26.28 32.77 8.42
CA LYS A 87 -25.32 32.72 7.32
C LYS A 87 -23.91 32.88 7.85
N TYR A 88 -22.97 32.09 7.32
CA TYR A 88 -21.59 32.07 7.81
C TYR A 88 -20.59 32.34 6.71
N TYR A 89 -19.47 32.95 7.07
CA TYR A 89 -18.28 33.03 6.24
C TYR A 89 -17.02 33.03 7.12
N VAL A 90 -15.90 32.58 6.56
CA VAL A 90 -14.60 32.53 7.23
C VAL A 90 -13.62 33.48 6.55
N ARG A 91 -12.71 34.07 7.32
CA ARG A 91 -11.61 34.91 6.83
C ARG A 91 -10.28 34.35 7.36
N PRO A 92 -9.30 34.02 6.51
CA PRO A 92 -7.98 33.66 6.98
C PRO A 92 -7.25 34.88 7.56
N VAL A 93 -6.43 34.64 8.57
CA VAL A 93 -5.56 35.64 9.23
C VAL A 93 -4.12 35.22 8.98
N VAL A 94 -3.50 35.83 7.97
CA VAL A 94 -2.14 35.52 7.53
C VAL A 94 -1.20 36.61 8.04
N ASN A 95 -0.16 36.23 8.78
CA ASN A 95 0.79 37.18 9.39
C ASN A 95 0.12 38.28 10.21
N GLY A 96 -0.92 37.93 10.97
CA GLY A 96 -1.71 38.85 11.78
C GLY A 96 -2.65 39.77 10.98
N VAL A 97 -2.72 39.63 9.65
CA VAL A 97 -3.59 40.41 8.78
C VAL A 97 -4.77 39.56 8.33
N GLU A 98 -5.98 39.98 8.68
CA GLU A 98 -7.22 39.38 8.18
C GLU A 98 -7.37 39.64 6.68
N LYS A 99 -7.56 38.57 5.91
CA LYS A 99 -7.77 38.60 4.46
C LYS A 99 -9.26 38.66 4.12
N SER A 100 -9.57 38.75 2.82
CA SER A 100 -10.95 38.72 2.33
C SER A 100 -11.70 37.47 2.79
N ALA A 101 -13.02 37.62 2.93
CA ALA A 101 -13.88 36.46 3.13
C ALA A 101 -14.03 35.70 1.82
N ASP A 102 -14.15 34.38 1.95
CA ASP A 102 -14.68 33.52 0.89
C ASP A 102 -16.21 33.60 0.84
N LYS A 103 -16.82 32.60 0.21
CA LYS A 103 -18.25 32.48 0.03
C LYS A 103 -19.01 32.43 1.36
N THR A 104 -20.17 33.09 1.37
CA THR A 104 -21.12 32.98 2.48
C THR A 104 -22.00 31.75 2.29
N VAL A 105 -22.08 30.89 3.31
CA VAL A 105 -22.82 29.63 3.26
C VAL A 105 -24.07 29.63 4.12
N SER A 106 -25.01 28.77 3.76
CA SER A 106 -26.28 28.55 4.46
C SER A 106 -26.21 27.30 5.32
N VAL A 107 -26.95 27.28 6.42
CA VAL A 107 -27.00 26.13 7.32
C VAL A 107 -27.83 24.98 6.73
N TRP A 108 -27.24 23.78 6.67
CA TRP A 108 -27.94 22.55 6.33
C TRP A 108 -28.80 22.09 7.50
N GLY A 109 -29.98 21.53 7.21
CA GLY A 109 -30.91 21.08 8.24
C GLY A 109 -30.41 19.86 9.03
N SER A 110 -29.52 19.07 8.44
CA SER A 110 -28.88 17.88 9.01
C SER A 110 -27.52 17.66 8.32
N GLN A 111 -26.81 16.60 8.71
CA GLN A 111 -25.56 16.14 8.08
C GLN A 111 -25.71 15.78 6.59
N GLN A 112 -26.94 15.68 6.08
CA GLN A 112 -27.24 15.26 4.72
C GLN A 112 -27.62 16.47 3.85
N LEU A 113 -26.88 16.71 2.78
CA LEU A 113 -27.28 17.56 1.66
C LEU A 113 -27.89 16.69 0.56
N VAL A 114 -29.06 17.11 0.06
CA VAL A 114 -29.75 16.43 -1.05
C VAL A 114 -29.48 17.15 -2.36
N VAL A 115 -28.85 16.47 -3.31
CA VAL A 115 -28.65 16.96 -4.69
C VAL A 115 -29.70 16.32 -5.59
N ASN A 116 -30.58 17.13 -6.17
CA ASN A 116 -31.58 16.63 -7.13
C ASN A 116 -30.93 16.42 -8.50
N LEU A 117 -31.24 15.29 -9.13
CA LEU A 117 -30.67 14.88 -10.41
C LEU A 117 -31.72 14.84 -11.51
N ASP A 118 -31.29 15.09 -12.75
CA ASP A 118 -32.08 14.88 -13.96
C ASP A 118 -31.91 13.43 -14.44
N ARG A 119 -32.66 12.50 -13.85
CA ARG A 119 -32.55 11.07 -14.18
C ARG A 119 -32.80 10.81 -15.67
N PRO A 120 -31.87 10.18 -16.42
CA PRO A 120 -32.11 9.79 -17.80
C PRO A 120 -33.29 8.83 -17.92
N ALA A 121 -34.07 8.96 -19.00
CA ALA A 121 -35.15 8.03 -19.29
C ALA A 121 -34.59 6.62 -19.57
N GLY A 122 -35.22 5.62 -18.96
CA GLY A 122 -34.91 4.21 -19.21
C GLY A 122 -35.30 3.73 -20.61
N GLY A 123 -34.81 2.56 -20.98
CA GLY A 123 -35.31 1.83 -22.15
C GLY A 123 -36.58 1.02 -21.82
N SER A 124 -37.01 0.19 -22.77
CA SER A 124 -38.17 -0.71 -22.59
C SER A 124 -38.02 -1.72 -21.45
N ASP A 125 -36.77 -2.09 -21.15
CA ASP A 125 -36.39 -3.23 -20.31
C ASP A 125 -35.30 -2.88 -19.28
N TYR A 126 -34.93 -1.59 -19.15
CA TYR A 126 -33.95 -1.14 -18.18
C TYR A 126 -34.25 0.29 -17.71
N THR A 127 -33.90 0.57 -16.46
CA THR A 127 -33.89 1.91 -15.85
C THR A 127 -32.45 2.34 -15.54
N TYR A 128 -32.25 3.60 -15.12
CA TYR A 128 -30.94 4.14 -14.73
C TYR A 128 -30.86 4.41 -13.23
N SER A 129 -29.71 4.16 -12.60
CA SER A 129 -29.40 4.61 -11.25
C SER A 129 -28.12 5.46 -11.25
N PRO A 130 -27.99 6.46 -10.36
CA PRO A 130 -26.72 7.13 -10.11
C PRO A 130 -25.66 6.10 -9.70
N ASN A 131 -24.45 6.21 -10.21
CA ASN A 131 -23.34 5.28 -9.97
C ASN A 131 -22.06 6.05 -9.66
N ASP A 132 -20.88 5.56 -10.04
CA ASP A 132 -19.60 6.16 -9.65
C ASP A 132 -19.51 7.65 -10.04
N ILE A 133 -18.87 8.44 -9.17
CA ILE A 133 -18.61 9.87 -9.37
C ILE A 133 -17.09 10.09 -9.42
N ALA A 134 -16.66 10.94 -10.36
CA ALA A 134 -15.36 11.62 -10.30
C ALA A 134 -15.59 13.10 -9.96
N VAL A 135 -14.56 13.79 -9.47
CA VAL A 135 -14.67 15.20 -9.04
C VAL A 135 -13.54 16.07 -9.60
N GLY A 136 -13.85 17.34 -9.80
CA GLY A 136 -12.92 18.39 -10.21
C GLY A 136 -13.64 19.74 -10.26
N ASP A 137 -12.91 20.83 -10.02
CA ASP A 137 -13.43 22.19 -10.17
C ASP A 137 -13.45 22.54 -11.67
N VAL A 138 -14.62 22.50 -12.29
CA VAL A 138 -14.71 22.63 -13.75
C VAL A 138 -14.90 24.06 -14.23
N ASP A 139 -15.21 25.00 -13.33
CA ASP A 139 -15.43 26.41 -13.67
C ASP A 139 -14.49 27.40 -12.97
N GLY A 140 -13.57 26.89 -12.13
CA GLY A 140 -12.49 27.61 -11.50
C GLY A 140 -12.95 28.46 -10.31
N ASP A 141 -14.06 28.07 -9.66
CA ASP A 141 -14.63 28.80 -8.53
C ASP A 141 -14.15 28.31 -7.16
N GLY A 142 -13.30 27.28 -7.13
CA GLY A 142 -12.72 26.67 -5.94
C GLY A 142 -13.61 25.61 -5.27
N GLU A 143 -14.78 25.31 -5.83
CA GLU A 143 -15.66 24.22 -5.40
C GLU A 143 -15.57 23.04 -6.38
N TYR A 144 -15.68 21.81 -5.87
CA TYR A 144 -15.76 20.63 -6.73
C TYR A 144 -17.13 20.49 -7.39
N GLU A 145 -17.13 20.06 -8.65
CA GLU A 145 -18.32 19.50 -9.32
C GLU A 145 -18.34 17.97 -9.27
N LEU A 146 -19.55 17.43 -9.39
CA LEU A 146 -19.82 15.98 -9.43
C LEU A 146 -19.95 15.52 -10.88
N ILE A 147 -18.97 14.77 -11.39
CA ILE A 147 -19.00 14.11 -12.69
C ILE A 147 -19.60 12.72 -12.50
N LEU A 148 -20.91 12.62 -12.64
CA LEU A 148 -21.73 11.45 -12.30
C LEU A 148 -21.90 10.50 -13.49
N LYS A 149 -21.48 9.24 -13.32
CA LYS A 149 -21.84 8.14 -14.23
C LYS A 149 -23.24 7.62 -13.91
N TRP A 150 -24.08 7.48 -14.94
CA TRP A 150 -25.36 6.78 -14.84
C TRP A 150 -25.22 5.36 -15.36
N ASP A 151 -25.55 4.38 -14.50
CA ASP A 151 -25.51 2.96 -14.86
C ASP A 151 -26.92 2.46 -15.23
N PRO A 152 -27.11 1.88 -16.42
CA PRO A 152 -28.35 1.20 -16.75
C PRO A 152 -28.43 -0.12 -15.96
N SER A 153 -29.58 -0.43 -15.39
CA SER A 153 -29.86 -1.70 -14.65
C SER A 153 -29.57 -3.00 -15.42
N ASN A 154 -29.29 -2.92 -16.73
CA ASN A 154 -28.85 -4.04 -17.55
C ASN A 154 -27.36 -3.98 -17.93
N SER A 155 -26.54 -3.22 -17.21
CA SER A 155 -25.07 -3.24 -17.31
C SER A 155 -24.52 -4.65 -17.13
N LYS A 156 -23.28 -4.87 -17.58
CA LYS A 156 -22.69 -6.21 -17.69
C LYS A 156 -21.26 -6.23 -17.17
N ASP A 157 -20.93 -7.28 -16.43
CA ASP A 157 -19.55 -7.72 -16.35
C ASP A 157 -19.07 -8.23 -17.73
N ASN A 158 -17.76 -8.17 -17.96
CA ASN A 158 -17.13 -8.59 -19.21
C ASN A 158 -17.37 -10.07 -19.55
N SER A 159 -17.58 -10.93 -18.57
CA SER A 159 -17.91 -12.34 -18.78
C SER A 159 -19.34 -12.55 -19.30
N GLN A 160 -20.23 -11.56 -19.12
CA GLN A 160 -21.65 -11.71 -19.36
C GLN A 160 -22.06 -11.18 -20.73
N LYS A 161 -22.86 -11.97 -21.45
CA LYS A 161 -23.50 -11.55 -22.72
C LYS A 161 -24.70 -10.65 -22.42
N GLY A 162 -25.06 -9.81 -23.38
CA GLY A 162 -26.24 -8.95 -23.35
C GLY A 162 -25.93 -7.55 -23.90
N LYS A 163 -26.89 -6.95 -24.59
CA LYS A 163 -26.85 -5.52 -24.92
C LYS A 163 -27.11 -4.73 -23.64
N THR A 164 -26.45 -3.59 -23.51
CA THR A 164 -26.68 -2.65 -22.41
C THR A 164 -27.37 -1.39 -22.93
N GLY A 165 -28.03 -0.66 -22.03
CA GLY A 165 -28.32 0.75 -22.26
C GLY A 165 -27.05 1.56 -22.51
N ASN A 166 -27.22 2.82 -22.94
CA ASN A 166 -26.11 3.75 -23.08
C ASN A 166 -25.53 4.09 -21.71
N VAL A 167 -24.27 4.48 -21.66
CA VAL A 167 -23.70 5.16 -20.49
C VAL A 167 -23.90 6.65 -20.67
N PHE A 168 -24.43 7.33 -19.65
CA PHE A 168 -24.48 8.78 -19.59
C PHE A 168 -23.53 9.29 -18.50
N VAL A 169 -22.86 10.40 -18.78
CA VAL A 169 -22.06 11.12 -17.79
C VAL A 169 -22.60 12.54 -17.68
N ASP A 170 -22.95 12.96 -16.48
CA ASP A 170 -23.41 14.31 -16.18
C ASP A 170 -22.38 15.07 -15.36
N CYS A 171 -22.48 16.41 -15.38
CA CYS A 171 -21.80 17.26 -14.40
C CYS A 171 -22.82 18.07 -13.60
N TYR A 172 -22.73 18.05 -12.28
CA TYR A 172 -23.59 18.80 -11.36
C TYR A 172 -22.78 19.61 -10.36
N LYS A 173 -23.23 20.84 -10.07
CA LYS A 173 -22.86 21.52 -8.82
C LYS A 173 -23.63 20.93 -7.65
N PHE A 174 -23.12 21.03 -6.42
CA PHE A 174 -23.78 20.56 -5.19
C PHE A 174 -25.18 21.15 -4.94
N ASN A 175 -25.50 22.30 -5.54
CA ASN A 175 -26.85 22.88 -5.47
C ASN A 175 -27.88 22.21 -6.40
N GLY A 176 -27.49 21.14 -7.14
CA GLY A 176 -28.35 20.41 -8.07
C GLY A 176 -28.41 21.02 -9.48
N LYS A 177 -27.66 22.09 -9.76
CA LYS A 177 -27.55 22.63 -11.12
C LYS A 177 -26.76 21.65 -11.99
N LYS A 178 -27.45 21.01 -12.93
CA LYS A 178 -26.83 20.28 -14.03
C LYS A 178 -26.15 21.24 -15.00
N LEU A 179 -24.86 21.02 -15.28
CA LEU A 179 -24.13 21.78 -16.29
C LEU A 179 -24.33 21.17 -17.69
N TRP A 180 -24.15 19.85 -17.82
CA TRP A 180 -24.25 19.14 -19.10
C TRP A 180 -24.51 17.63 -18.93
N ARG A 181 -24.71 16.95 -20.07
CA ARG A 181 -24.74 15.48 -20.20
C ARG A 181 -23.96 15.05 -21.45
N ILE A 182 -23.06 14.10 -21.29
CA ILE A 182 -22.43 13.33 -22.38
C ILE A 182 -23.19 12.00 -22.52
N ASP A 183 -23.54 11.63 -23.76
CA ASP A 183 -24.14 10.33 -24.12
C ASP A 183 -23.08 9.52 -24.86
N LEU A 184 -22.54 8.47 -24.23
CA LEU A 184 -21.49 7.66 -24.85
C LEU A 184 -21.99 6.83 -26.04
N GLY A 185 -23.31 6.71 -26.20
CA GLY A 185 -23.92 6.01 -27.32
C GLY A 185 -23.82 4.48 -27.19
N VAL A 186 -24.32 3.79 -28.20
CA VAL A 186 -24.45 2.32 -28.20
C VAL A 186 -23.13 1.57 -28.35
N ASN A 187 -22.07 2.27 -28.76
CA ASN A 187 -20.76 1.68 -29.05
C ASN A 187 -19.80 1.69 -27.85
N ILE A 188 -20.27 2.16 -26.70
CA ILE A 188 -19.63 1.97 -25.40
C ILE A 188 -20.57 1.10 -24.54
N ARG A 189 -20.06 -0.02 -24.05
CA ARG A 189 -20.83 -0.95 -23.22
C ARG A 189 -20.87 -0.45 -21.78
N ALA A 190 -22.00 -0.64 -21.10
CA ALA A 190 -22.11 -0.30 -19.68
C ALA A 190 -21.65 -1.44 -18.76
N GLY A 191 -20.86 -1.09 -17.75
CA GLY A 191 -20.33 -1.98 -16.73
C GLY A 191 -19.05 -1.43 -16.10
N ALA A 192 -18.66 -1.98 -14.95
CA ALA A 192 -17.53 -1.48 -14.14
C ALA A 192 -16.22 -1.37 -14.93
N HIS A 193 -15.91 -2.36 -15.78
CA HIS A 193 -14.60 -2.46 -16.44
C HIS A 193 -14.51 -1.69 -17.77
N TYR A 194 -15.55 -0.94 -18.16
CA TYR A 194 -15.63 -0.27 -19.48
C TYR A 194 -15.21 1.20 -19.42
N THR A 195 -16.09 2.08 -18.92
CA THR A 195 -15.85 3.53 -18.89
C THR A 195 -15.16 3.90 -17.59
N GLN A 196 -13.89 4.31 -17.71
CA GLN A 196 -13.11 4.92 -16.63
C GLN A 196 -13.02 6.42 -16.91
N ILE A 197 -13.43 7.24 -15.95
CA ILE A 197 -13.55 8.70 -16.10
C ILE A 197 -12.38 9.33 -15.35
N LEU A 198 -11.56 10.13 -16.04
CA LEU A 198 -10.58 10.98 -15.36
C LEU A 198 -10.99 12.43 -15.43
N VAL A 199 -10.81 13.13 -14.33
CA VAL A 199 -11.09 14.56 -14.17
C VAL A 199 -9.86 15.21 -13.57
N GLY A 200 -9.38 16.29 -14.19
CA GLY A 200 -8.20 17.01 -13.75
C GLY A 200 -7.96 18.25 -14.63
N ASP A 201 -7.27 19.25 -14.09
CA ASP A 201 -6.84 20.44 -14.81
C ASP A 201 -5.49 20.15 -15.48
N TYR A 202 -5.56 19.64 -16.71
CA TYR A 202 -4.37 19.06 -17.38
C TYR A 202 -3.50 20.13 -18.04
N ASP A 203 -4.08 21.25 -18.47
CA ASP A 203 -3.31 22.37 -19.02
C ASP A 203 -2.96 23.45 -17.99
N SER A 204 -3.52 23.34 -16.78
CA SER A 204 -3.26 24.20 -15.63
C SER A 204 -3.80 25.62 -15.84
N ASP A 205 -4.99 25.73 -16.43
CA ASP A 205 -5.71 27.01 -16.60
C ASP A 205 -6.62 27.37 -15.41
N GLY A 206 -6.72 26.48 -14.42
CA GLY A 206 -7.55 26.61 -13.23
C GLY A 206 -8.90 25.92 -13.35
N LYS A 207 -9.16 25.18 -14.44
CA LYS A 207 -10.42 24.46 -14.66
C LYS A 207 -10.14 23.02 -15.08
N ALA A 208 -10.81 22.08 -14.43
CA ALA A 208 -10.69 20.67 -14.76
C ALA A 208 -11.34 20.34 -16.12
N GLU A 209 -10.69 19.50 -16.90
CA GLU A 209 -11.30 18.77 -18.02
C GLU A 209 -11.78 17.38 -17.60
N VAL A 210 -12.58 16.77 -18.48
CA VAL A 210 -13.03 15.38 -18.35
C VAL A 210 -12.51 14.58 -19.53
N VAL A 211 -11.89 13.42 -19.29
CA VAL A 211 -11.40 12.54 -20.34
C VAL A 211 -11.83 11.10 -20.10
N MET A 212 -12.25 10.43 -21.17
CA MET A 212 -12.63 9.02 -21.13
C MET A 212 -12.60 8.40 -22.53
N LYS A 213 -12.67 7.06 -22.57
CA LYS A 213 -12.84 6.30 -23.81
C LYS A 213 -14.21 6.57 -24.44
N THR A 214 -14.21 6.89 -25.73
CA THR A 214 -15.41 7.18 -26.53
C THR A 214 -15.42 6.36 -27.83
N ALA A 215 -16.48 6.50 -28.61
CA ALA A 215 -16.69 5.74 -29.84
C ALA A 215 -17.55 6.52 -30.85
N PRO A 216 -17.65 6.06 -32.12
CA PRO A 216 -18.66 6.56 -33.04
C PRO A 216 -20.05 6.55 -32.39
N GLY A 217 -20.77 7.67 -32.46
CA GLY A 217 -22.09 7.81 -31.85
C GLY A 217 -22.10 8.46 -30.46
N THR A 218 -20.94 8.66 -29.84
CA THR A 218 -20.84 9.51 -28.64
C THR A 218 -21.25 10.95 -28.96
N LYS A 219 -22.09 11.53 -28.10
CA LYS A 219 -22.49 12.94 -28.15
C LYS A 219 -21.96 13.69 -26.95
N ASP A 220 -21.38 14.85 -27.21
CA ASP A 220 -20.84 15.74 -26.20
C ASP A 220 -21.93 16.54 -25.47
N GLY A 221 -21.54 17.40 -24.52
CA GLY A 221 -22.44 18.24 -23.74
C GLY A 221 -23.29 19.22 -24.56
N SER A 222 -22.94 19.50 -25.82
CA SER A 222 -23.78 20.27 -26.75
C SER A 222 -24.84 19.43 -27.48
N GLY A 223 -24.82 18.11 -27.29
CA GLY A 223 -25.68 17.14 -27.97
C GLY A 223 -25.22 16.79 -29.40
N LYS A 224 -24.03 17.25 -29.82
CA LYS A 224 -23.44 16.93 -31.13
C LYS A 224 -22.56 15.70 -31.03
N TYR A 225 -22.47 14.95 -32.13
CA TYR A 225 -21.49 13.87 -32.21
C TYR A 225 -20.07 14.43 -32.13
N ILE A 226 -19.18 13.70 -31.46
CA ILE A 226 -17.74 13.98 -31.49
C ILE A 226 -17.22 13.94 -32.93
N SER A 227 -16.39 14.90 -33.30
CA SER A 227 -15.99 15.16 -34.68
C SER A 227 -14.61 15.84 -34.82
N LYS A 228 -13.81 15.94 -33.74
CA LYS A 228 -12.45 16.48 -33.79
C LYS A 228 -11.41 15.37 -33.92
N GLY A 229 -10.19 15.76 -34.33
CA GLY A 229 -9.03 14.87 -34.42
C GLY A 229 -9.33 13.55 -35.13
N ALA A 230 -9.12 12.42 -34.45
CA ALA A 230 -9.38 11.10 -35.02
C ALA A 230 -10.86 10.86 -35.39
N ALA A 231 -11.80 11.46 -34.65
CA ALA A 231 -13.23 11.32 -34.89
C ALA A 231 -13.72 12.13 -36.09
N ALA A 232 -12.94 13.10 -36.59
CA ALA A 232 -13.29 13.90 -37.78
C ALA A 232 -13.44 13.05 -39.06
N SER A 233 -12.84 11.87 -39.07
CA SER A 233 -12.95 10.90 -40.17
C SER A 233 -14.19 10.00 -40.08
N GLU A 234 -14.95 10.06 -38.99
CA GLU A 234 -16.14 9.25 -38.81
C GLU A 234 -17.30 9.81 -39.64
N THR A 235 -17.80 9.00 -40.57
CA THR A 235 -18.85 9.40 -41.50
C THR A 235 -20.21 8.82 -41.14
N ASN A 236 -20.26 7.85 -40.22
CA ASN A 236 -21.49 7.20 -39.80
C ASN A 236 -21.55 7.02 -38.28
N HIS A 237 -21.91 8.09 -37.58
CA HIS A 237 -22.11 8.08 -36.13
C HIS A 237 -23.32 7.25 -35.65
N THR A 238 -24.17 6.75 -36.54
CA THR A 238 -25.32 5.89 -36.17
C THR A 238 -25.04 4.40 -36.35
N LYS A 239 -23.83 4.04 -36.80
CA LYS A 239 -23.44 2.64 -36.98
C LYS A 239 -23.37 1.91 -35.63
N ASP A 240 -24.10 0.81 -35.53
CA ASP A 240 -24.13 -0.06 -34.36
C ASP A 240 -23.08 -1.17 -34.52
N TYR A 241 -22.03 -1.14 -33.69
CA TYR A 241 -20.96 -2.14 -33.67
C TYR A 241 -21.20 -3.26 -32.63
N ARG A 242 -22.35 -3.27 -31.95
CA ARG A 242 -22.72 -4.36 -31.03
C ARG A 242 -22.98 -5.65 -31.81
N ASN A 243 -22.29 -6.72 -31.43
CA ASN A 243 -22.57 -8.04 -31.97
C ASN A 243 -23.85 -8.65 -31.36
N SER A 244 -24.23 -9.86 -31.79
CA SER A 244 -25.43 -10.55 -31.30
C SER A 244 -25.41 -10.84 -29.79
N ASN A 245 -24.23 -10.89 -29.18
CA ASN A 245 -24.04 -11.05 -27.75
C ASN A 245 -23.92 -9.71 -27.00
N GLY A 246 -24.04 -8.57 -27.70
CA GLY A 246 -23.99 -7.23 -27.12
C GLY A 246 -22.59 -6.67 -26.81
N TYR A 247 -21.52 -7.33 -27.26
CA TYR A 247 -20.15 -6.81 -27.16
C TYR A 247 -19.81 -5.90 -28.35
N ILE A 248 -18.88 -4.95 -28.15
CA ILE A 248 -18.39 -4.03 -29.17
C ILE A 248 -16.91 -4.32 -29.49
N LEU A 249 -16.71 -5.32 -30.33
CA LEU A 249 -15.38 -5.87 -30.64
C LEU A 249 -14.85 -5.42 -32.02
N GLY A 250 -15.47 -4.40 -32.60
CA GLY A 250 -15.09 -3.79 -33.87
C GLY A 250 -15.43 -2.30 -33.88
N GLY A 251 -15.08 -1.63 -34.97
CA GLY A 251 -15.23 -0.17 -35.08
C GLY A 251 -14.10 0.59 -34.39
N ASN A 252 -14.08 1.89 -34.64
CA ASN A 252 -13.08 2.81 -34.09
C ASN A 252 -13.29 2.97 -32.58
N GLU A 253 -12.18 3.16 -31.86
CA GLU A 253 -12.17 3.51 -30.44
C GLU A 253 -11.38 4.80 -30.29
N TYR A 254 -11.90 5.70 -29.47
CA TYR A 254 -11.35 7.03 -29.31
C TYR A 254 -11.05 7.31 -27.83
N LEU A 255 -10.11 8.22 -27.60
CA LEU A 255 -9.94 8.90 -26.34
C LEU A 255 -10.32 10.36 -26.56
N THR A 256 -11.29 10.86 -25.82
CA THR A 256 -11.78 12.23 -25.99
C THR A 256 -11.63 13.01 -24.70
N LEU A 257 -10.98 14.17 -24.82
CA LEU A 257 -10.94 15.21 -23.80
C LEU A 257 -12.12 16.16 -24.03
N PHE A 258 -12.86 16.44 -22.97
CA PHE A 258 -14.02 17.32 -22.93
C PHE A 258 -13.75 18.49 -22.00
N ASN A 259 -14.23 19.67 -22.37
CA ASN A 259 -14.19 20.83 -21.49
C ASN A 259 -15.08 20.55 -20.27
N GLY A 260 -14.54 20.70 -19.05
CA GLY A 260 -15.30 20.33 -17.85
C GLY A 260 -16.52 21.20 -17.61
N GLU A 261 -16.50 22.50 -17.92
CA GLU A 261 -17.64 23.39 -17.65
C GLU A 261 -18.84 23.09 -18.57
N THR A 262 -18.58 22.65 -19.80
CA THR A 262 -19.59 22.55 -20.86
C THR A 262 -19.83 21.13 -21.38
N GLY A 263 -18.94 20.19 -21.07
CA GLY A 263 -18.95 18.83 -21.60
C GLY A 263 -18.67 18.77 -23.11
N VAL A 264 -18.29 19.87 -23.75
CA VAL A 264 -18.05 19.95 -25.20
C VAL A 264 -16.70 19.34 -25.55
N GLU A 265 -16.63 18.62 -26.67
CA GLU A 265 -15.40 18.00 -27.16
C GLU A 265 -14.28 19.05 -27.36
N LEU A 266 -13.14 18.88 -26.69
CA LEU A 266 -11.93 19.69 -26.89
C LEU A 266 -11.02 19.06 -27.94
N ALA A 267 -10.65 17.79 -27.74
CA ALA A 267 -9.77 17.03 -28.60
C ALA A 267 -10.12 15.53 -28.56
N THR A 268 -9.91 14.85 -29.69
CA THR A 268 -10.09 13.39 -29.78
C THR A 268 -8.94 12.74 -30.53
N VAL A 269 -8.34 11.71 -29.93
CA VAL A 269 -7.32 10.85 -30.55
C VAL A 269 -7.83 9.41 -30.65
N ASN A 270 -7.13 8.56 -31.39
CA ASN A 270 -7.41 7.12 -31.35
C ASN A 270 -7.09 6.59 -29.94
N TYR A 271 -7.97 5.75 -29.40
CA TYR A 271 -7.71 5.11 -28.11
C TYR A 271 -6.49 4.18 -28.24
N ASN A 272 -5.49 4.43 -27.40
CA ASN A 272 -4.35 3.54 -27.20
C ASN A 272 -4.27 3.25 -25.70
N PRO A 273 -4.18 1.98 -25.25
CA PRO A 273 -3.92 0.76 -26.03
C PRO A 273 -5.05 0.31 -26.99
N ALA A 274 -4.70 0.15 -28.27
CA ALA A 274 -5.66 -0.24 -29.30
C ALA A 274 -6.13 -1.70 -29.15
N ARG A 275 -7.37 -1.99 -29.59
CA ARG A 275 -7.98 -3.34 -29.50
C ARG A 275 -7.12 -4.43 -30.15
N GLY A 276 -6.60 -4.16 -31.36
CA GLY A 276 -5.95 -5.18 -32.18
C GLY A 276 -6.84 -6.39 -32.40
N THR A 277 -6.25 -7.59 -32.32
CA THR A 277 -7.00 -8.85 -32.36
C THR A 277 -7.46 -9.22 -30.95
N VAL A 278 -8.77 -9.45 -30.77
CA VAL A 278 -9.38 -9.80 -29.47
C VAL A 278 -8.63 -10.97 -28.79
N SER A 279 -8.31 -12.03 -29.53
CA SER A 279 -7.59 -13.20 -28.99
C SER A 279 -6.17 -12.92 -28.48
N SER A 280 -5.55 -11.80 -28.86
CA SER A 280 -4.22 -11.42 -28.31
C SER A 280 -4.27 -11.06 -26.83
N TRP A 281 -5.46 -10.83 -26.29
CA TRP A 281 -5.71 -10.54 -24.87
C TRP A 281 -6.07 -11.79 -24.07
N GLY A 282 -5.94 -13.00 -24.64
CA GLY A 282 -6.12 -14.25 -23.91
C GLY A 282 -7.50 -14.90 -24.01
N ASP A 283 -8.48 -14.27 -24.67
CA ASP A 283 -9.73 -14.93 -25.07
C ASP A 283 -10.30 -14.35 -26.37
N SER A 284 -11.17 -15.11 -27.04
CA SER A 284 -11.73 -14.72 -28.34
C SER A 284 -13.15 -14.14 -28.27
N TYR A 285 -13.74 -14.04 -27.08
CA TYR A 285 -15.15 -13.65 -26.94
C TYR A 285 -15.35 -12.22 -26.44
N GLY A 286 -14.30 -11.57 -25.94
CA GLY A 286 -14.30 -10.13 -25.63
C GLY A 286 -14.20 -9.78 -24.15
N ASN A 287 -13.75 -10.69 -23.28
CA ASN A 287 -13.64 -10.38 -21.85
C ASN A 287 -12.37 -9.60 -21.54
N ARG A 288 -11.20 -10.24 -21.66
CA ARG A 288 -9.90 -9.66 -21.26
C ARG A 288 -9.51 -8.44 -22.06
N VAL A 289 -9.94 -8.36 -23.32
CA VAL A 289 -9.67 -7.22 -24.19
C VAL A 289 -10.33 -5.94 -23.67
N ASP A 290 -11.50 -6.00 -23.05
CA ASP A 290 -12.24 -4.81 -22.62
C ASP A 290 -12.13 -4.57 -21.12
N ARG A 291 -10.98 -4.93 -20.54
CA ARG A 291 -10.62 -4.63 -19.16
C ARG A 291 -9.83 -3.33 -19.14
N PHE A 292 -10.45 -2.22 -18.76
CA PHE A 292 -9.83 -0.90 -18.77
C PHE A 292 -9.63 -0.37 -17.36
N LEU A 293 -8.49 0.27 -17.11
CA LEU A 293 -8.24 1.07 -15.91
C LEU A 293 -7.76 2.48 -16.33
N ALA A 294 -7.82 3.44 -15.40
CA ALA A 294 -7.29 4.79 -15.62
C ALA A 294 -6.91 5.47 -14.28
N THR A 295 -5.89 6.34 -14.33
CA THR A 295 -5.53 7.27 -13.25
C THR A 295 -4.93 8.56 -13.81
N ASN A 296 -5.00 9.64 -13.04
CA ASN A 296 -4.08 10.76 -13.20
C ASN A 296 -2.71 10.40 -12.63
N ALA A 297 -1.64 11.05 -13.10
CA ALA A 297 -0.29 10.92 -12.52
C ALA A 297 0.58 12.13 -12.90
N TYR A 298 1.39 12.64 -11.99
CA TYR A 298 2.34 13.72 -12.22
C TYR A 298 3.63 13.18 -12.83
N LEU A 299 3.58 12.73 -14.08
CA LEU A 299 4.69 12.08 -14.79
C LEU A 299 5.85 13.03 -15.17
N ASP A 300 5.67 14.33 -14.96
CA ASP A 300 6.71 15.35 -15.03
C ASP A 300 6.93 16.07 -13.68
N GLY A 301 6.31 15.56 -12.62
CA GLY A 301 6.41 16.07 -11.26
C GLY A 301 5.65 17.37 -11.03
N GLN A 302 5.03 17.93 -12.07
CA GLN A 302 4.40 19.25 -12.03
C GLN A 302 2.94 19.24 -12.46
N LYS A 303 2.62 18.68 -13.63
CA LYS A 303 1.28 18.66 -14.21
C LYS A 303 0.67 17.27 -14.16
N PRO A 304 -0.64 17.13 -13.95
CA PRO A 304 -1.28 15.85 -14.10
C PRO A 304 -1.25 15.42 -15.57
N SER A 305 -0.77 14.21 -15.82
CA SER A 305 -0.95 13.45 -17.06
C SER A 305 -2.12 12.48 -16.90
N MET A 306 -2.68 12.06 -18.04
CA MET A 306 -3.77 11.07 -18.09
C MET A 306 -3.20 9.70 -18.43
N VAL A 307 -3.46 8.68 -17.62
CA VAL A 307 -2.94 7.32 -17.82
C VAL A 307 -4.11 6.37 -18.05
N PHE A 308 -4.07 5.64 -19.17
CA PHE A 308 -5.12 4.68 -19.55
C PHE A 308 -4.52 3.30 -19.83
N GLN A 309 -5.10 2.28 -19.21
CA GLN A 309 -4.71 0.88 -19.34
C GLN A 309 -5.76 0.05 -20.08
N ARG A 310 -5.29 -0.98 -20.78
CA ARG A 310 -6.10 -2.10 -21.30
C ARG A 310 -5.45 -3.44 -20.97
N GLY A 311 -6.24 -4.38 -20.45
CA GLY A 311 -5.86 -5.75 -20.11
C GLY A 311 -5.02 -5.84 -18.83
N TYR A 312 -5.17 -6.93 -18.06
CA TYR A 312 -4.34 -7.21 -16.88
C TYR A 312 -4.21 -8.70 -16.55
N TYR A 313 -5.23 -9.52 -16.83
CA TYR A 313 -5.15 -10.99 -16.63
C TYR A 313 -4.08 -11.70 -17.47
N THR A 314 -3.64 -11.08 -18.57
CA THR A 314 -2.63 -11.65 -19.47
C THR A 314 -1.80 -10.53 -20.06
N ARG A 315 -1.98 -10.20 -21.35
CA ARG A 315 -1.43 -9.00 -21.94
C ARG A 315 -1.97 -7.78 -21.20
N MET A 316 -1.06 -6.88 -20.85
CA MET A 316 -1.35 -5.61 -20.20
C MET A 316 -0.63 -4.51 -20.98
N ALA A 317 -1.33 -3.42 -21.28
CA ALA A 317 -0.75 -2.27 -21.95
C ALA A 317 -1.31 -1.00 -21.37
N ILE A 318 -0.53 0.07 -21.42
CA ILE A 318 -0.85 1.37 -20.83
C ILE A 318 -0.26 2.49 -21.68
N ALA A 319 -0.98 3.61 -21.74
CA ALA A 319 -0.53 4.81 -22.43
C ALA A 319 -0.76 6.03 -21.55
N ALA A 320 0.23 6.91 -21.51
CA ALA A 320 0.11 8.21 -20.87
C ALA A 320 -0.11 9.30 -21.92
N TYR A 321 -0.87 10.33 -21.54
CA TYR A 321 -1.19 11.47 -22.38
C TYR A 321 -1.05 12.78 -21.62
N ASP A 322 -0.66 13.82 -22.35
CA ASP A 322 -0.55 15.19 -21.85
C ASP A 322 -1.47 16.12 -22.67
N TRP A 323 -1.99 17.16 -22.02
CA TRP A 323 -2.77 18.24 -22.63
C TRP A 323 -2.09 19.59 -22.37
N ASP A 324 -1.84 20.35 -23.43
CA ASP A 324 -1.17 21.67 -23.35
C ASP A 324 -2.13 22.86 -23.60
N GLY A 325 -3.45 22.61 -23.53
CA GLY A 325 -4.49 23.56 -23.90
C GLY A 325 -4.85 23.59 -25.37
N LYS A 326 -4.13 22.84 -26.21
CA LYS A 326 -4.33 22.81 -27.67
C LYS A 326 -4.25 21.41 -28.26
N THR A 327 -3.34 20.58 -27.77
CA THR A 327 -2.97 19.29 -28.34
C THR A 327 -3.03 18.22 -27.26
N LEU A 328 -3.87 17.20 -27.50
CA LEU A 328 -3.85 15.97 -26.73
C LEU A 328 -2.78 15.06 -27.34
N SER A 329 -1.68 14.86 -26.60
CA SER A 329 -0.49 14.16 -27.09
C SER A 329 -0.20 12.92 -26.25
N GLN A 330 0.21 11.83 -26.90
CA GLN A 330 0.65 10.64 -26.18
C GLN A 330 2.09 10.85 -25.70
N ARG A 331 2.31 10.76 -24.38
CA ARG A 331 3.62 10.89 -23.75
C ARG A 331 4.47 9.65 -23.96
N TRP A 332 3.92 8.49 -23.61
CA TRP A 332 4.56 7.18 -23.81
C TRP A 332 3.52 6.07 -23.93
N TYR A 333 3.97 4.89 -24.36
CA TYR A 333 3.18 3.67 -24.42
C TYR A 333 4.03 2.48 -23.97
N TYR A 334 3.47 1.68 -23.07
CA TYR A 334 4.07 0.46 -22.55
C TYR A 334 3.16 -0.76 -22.83
N ASN A 335 3.76 -1.93 -23.05
CA ASN A 335 3.04 -3.14 -23.45
C ASN A 335 3.73 -4.44 -23.03
N ALA A 336 3.24 -5.03 -21.94
CA ALA A 336 3.58 -6.36 -21.48
C ALA A 336 2.75 -7.41 -22.23
N ALA A 337 3.31 -8.00 -23.30
CA ALA A 337 2.60 -9.00 -24.12
C ALA A 337 3.12 -10.43 -23.95
N THR A 338 4.20 -10.64 -23.20
CA THR A 338 4.87 -11.93 -23.06
C THR A 338 4.57 -12.56 -21.70
N LYS A 339 4.07 -13.80 -21.71
CA LYS A 339 3.76 -14.54 -20.48
C LYS A 339 5.00 -14.72 -19.61
N GLY A 340 4.86 -14.44 -18.31
CA GLY A 340 5.92 -14.66 -17.32
C GLY A 340 7.00 -13.57 -17.30
N SER A 341 6.84 -12.49 -18.05
CA SER A 341 7.75 -11.35 -18.05
C SER A 341 7.00 -10.06 -17.74
N GLU A 342 7.69 -9.14 -17.08
CA GLU A 342 7.19 -7.80 -16.77
C GLU A 342 5.79 -7.85 -16.12
N CYS A 343 4.90 -6.93 -16.47
CA CYS A 343 3.54 -6.82 -15.94
C CYS A 343 2.50 -7.80 -16.53
N TYR A 344 2.89 -8.77 -17.36
CA TYR A 344 1.91 -9.72 -17.91
C TYR A 344 1.24 -10.52 -16.77
N GLY A 345 -0.09 -10.44 -16.67
CA GLY A 345 -0.89 -11.17 -15.68
C GLY A 345 -0.89 -10.56 -14.28
N MET A 346 -0.35 -9.36 -14.10
CA MET A 346 -0.09 -8.80 -12.76
C MET A 346 -1.13 -7.75 -12.31
N GLY A 347 -1.84 -7.11 -13.24
CA GLY A 347 -2.73 -6.00 -12.91
C GLY A 347 -4.01 -6.41 -12.17
N ASN A 348 -4.58 -5.47 -11.42
CA ASN A 348 -5.80 -5.66 -10.65
C ASN A 348 -7.03 -5.12 -11.36
N HIS A 349 -8.17 -5.19 -10.67
CA HIS A 349 -9.35 -4.40 -11.00
C HIS A 349 -9.26 -2.94 -10.53
N ASN A 350 -8.07 -2.48 -10.17
CA ASN A 350 -7.73 -1.15 -9.68
C ASN A 350 -6.23 -0.93 -9.92
N LEU A 351 -5.80 0.30 -9.76
CA LEU A 351 -4.41 0.72 -9.84
C LEU A 351 -4.21 1.91 -8.89
N SER A 352 -2.97 2.32 -8.69
CA SER A 352 -2.63 3.53 -7.94
C SER A 352 -1.49 4.27 -8.65
N ALA A 353 -1.26 5.51 -8.25
CA ALA A 353 -0.14 6.31 -8.72
C ALA A 353 0.43 7.12 -7.57
N GLY A 354 1.74 7.30 -7.57
CA GLY A 354 2.47 8.03 -6.53
C GLY A 354 3.98 7.99 -6.80
N ASP A 355 4.71 8.95 -6.23
CA ASP A 355 6.18 8.99 -6.22
C ASP A 355 6.68 7.94 -5.22
N VAL A 356 6.98 6.74 -5.72
CA VAL A 356 7.40 5.60 -4.89
C VAL A 356 8.91 5.51 -4.78
N ASP A 357 9.66 6.08 -5.74
CA ASP A 357 11.12 6.03 -5.74
C ASP A 357 11.84 7.29 -5.19
N GLY A 358 11.04 8.32 -4.91
CA GLY A 358 11.42 9.58 -4.28
C GLY A 358 11.97 10.64 -5.23
N ASP A 359 11.87 10.44 -6.56
CA ASP A 359 12.43 11.32 -7.58
C ASP A 359 11.50 12.49 -8.00
N GLY A 360 10.29 12.53 -7.42
CA GLY A 360 9.27 13.57 -7.60
C GLY A 360 8.29 13.35 -8.74
N PHE A 361 8.51 12.32 -9.54
CA PHE A 361 7.59 11.91 -10.60
C PHE A 361 6.69 10.80 -10.05
N ASP A 362 5.47 10.68 -10.59
CA ASP A 362 4.60 9.56 -10.19
C ASP A 362 4.88 8.31 -11.04
N GLU A 363 5.02 7.18 -10.35
CA GLU A 363 4.97 5.85 -10.92
C GLU A 363 3.53 5.35 -10.96
N ILE A 364 3.28 4.32 -11.77
CA ILE A 364 1.98 3.64 -11.86
C ILE A 364 2.10 2.26 -11.25
N ILE A 365 1.32 2.01 -10.19
CA ILE A 365 1.24 0.73 -9.48
C ILE A 365 0.04 -0.03 -10.02
N GLU A 366 0.30 -1.11 -10.74
CA GLU A 366 -0.66 -1.92 -11.47
C GLU A 366 -0.81 -3.27 -10.77
N GLY A 367 -1.36 -3.26 -9.55
CA GLY A 367 -1.41 -4.43 -8.67
C GLY A 367 0.00 -4.97 -8.39
N ALA A 368 0.24 -6.23 -8.78
CA ALA A 368 1.47 -6.97 -8.52
C ALA A 368 2.69 -6.55 -9.39
N CYS A 369 2.66 -5.36 -10.00
CA CYS A 369 3.78 -4.79 -10.75
C CYS A 369 3.74 -3.26 -10.77
N ALA A 370 4.85 -2.62 -11.19
CA ALA A 370 4.91 -1.17 -11.36
C ALA A 370 5.60 -0.73 -12.66
N ILE A 371 5.21 0.47 -13.11
CA ILE A 371 5.71 1.15 -14.31
C ILE A 371 6.20 2.55 -13.90
N ASP A 372 7.42 2.86 -14.30
CA ASP A 372 8.14 4.11 -14.05
C ASP A 372 7.43 5.30 -14.72
N HIS A 373 7.61 6.53 -14.20
CA HIS A 373 7.01 7.76 -14.72
C HIS A 373 7.25 7.99 -16.23
N ASN A 374 8.34 7.42 -16.75
CA ASN A 374 8.75 7.50 -18.15
C ASN A 374 8.25 6.32 -19.02
N GLY A 375 7.40 5.45 -18.48
CA GLY A 375 6.79 4.32 -19.19
C GLY A 375 7.68 3.08 -19.28
N LYS A 376 8.70 2.95 -18.43
CA LYS A 376 9.54 1.75 -18.34
C LYS A 376 9.03 0.82 -17.25
N PHE A 377 9.27 -0.48 -17.44
CA PHE A 377 9.01 -1.47 -16.41
C PHE A 377 9.93 -1.26 -15.19
N MET A 378 9.37 -1.32 -13.98
CA MET A 378 10.12 -1.28 -12.72
C MET A 378 10.30 -2.67 -12.14
N TYR A 379 9.21 -3.27 -11.63
CA TYR A 379 9.25 -4.57 -10.97
C TYR A 379 7.98 -5.38 -11.21
N ARG A 380 8.07 -6.66 -10.89
CA ARG A 380 6.95 -7.62 -10.80
C ARG A 380 7.14 -8.44 -9.53
N THR A 381 6.09 -8.61 -8.73
CA THR A 381 6.16 -9.48 -7.53
C THR A 381 6.01 -10.96 -7.92
N GLY A 382 5.33 -11.22 -9.05
CA GLY A 382 5.02 -12.57 -9.53
C GLY A 382 3.84 -13.22 -8.82
N LYS A 383 3.09 -12.48 -7.99
CA LYS A 383 1.94 -12.97 -7.22
C LYS A 383 0.63 -12.99 -8.01
N GLY A 384 0.58 -12.26 -9.13
CA GLY A 384 -0.52 -12.30 -10.08
C GLY A 384 -1.69 -11.40 -9.69
N HIS A 385 -2.74 -11.47 -10.51
CA HIS A 385 -3.94 -10.64 -10.42
C HIS A 385 -4.63 -10.67 -9.05
N GLY A 386 -5.17 -9.51 -8.66
CA GLY A 386 -5.93 -9.24 -7.46
C GLY A 386 -7.16 -8.34 -7.63
N ASP A 387 -7.98 -8.30 -6.59
CA ASP A 387 -9.24 -7.55 -6.54
C ASP A 387 -9.15 -6.25 -5.72
N ALA A 388 -8.12 -6.11 -4.88
CA ALA A 388 -7.94 -4.98 -3.97
C ALA A 388 -6.45 -4.70 -3.73
N MET A 389 -6.09 -3.42 -3.66
CA MET A 389 -4.74 -2.95 -3.35
C MET A 389 -4.79 -1.62 -2.61
N HIS A 390 -3.76 -1.35 -1.81
CA HIS A 390 -3.64 -0.14 -1.00
C HIS A 390 -2.19 0.35 -1.09
N LEU A 391 -1.98 1.53 -1.66
CA LEU A 391 -0.68 2.20 -1.73
C LEU A 391 -0.66 3.32 -0.70
N GLY A 392 0.34 3.33 0.18
CA GLY A 392 0.53 4.40 1.16
C GLY A 392 1.79 4.17 2.00
N ASP A 393 2.02 5.04 2.97
CA ASP A 393 3.00 4.82 4.04
C ASP A 393 2.36 3.89 5.09
N LEU A 394 2.32 2.60 4.76
CA LEU A 394 1.57 1.61 5.53
C LEU A 394 2.39 1.09 6.70
N ASP A 395 3.70 1.03 6.52
CA ASP A 395 4.69 0.70 7.53
C ASP A 395 5.60 1.91 7.76
N PRO A 396 5.28 2.81 8.72
CA PRO A 396 6.02 4.05 8.93
C PRO A 396 7.45 3.86 9.48
N ASP A 397 7.84 2.61 9.74
CA ASP A 397 9.21 2.23 10.11
C ASP A 397 9.99 1.60 8.93
N HIS A 398 9.35 1.49 7.76
CA HIS A 398 9.95 1.15 6.49
C HIS A 398 10.08 2.43 5.64
N GLU A 399 11.22 2.61 4.94
CA GLU A 399 11.39 3.81 4.12
C GLU A 399 10.58 3.70 2.82
N GLY A 400 9.75 4.71 2.57
CA GLY A 400 9.05 4.86 1.30
C GLY A 400 7.58 4.56 1.49
N LEU A 401 6.98 3.98 0.45
CA LEU A 401 5.60 3.53 0.47
C LEU A 401 5.56 2.03 0.30
N GLU A 402 4.48 1.43 0.77
CA GLU A 402 4.19 0.02 0.63
C GLU A 402 2.89 -0.19 -0.15
N VAL A 403 2.77 -1.38 -0.73
CA VAL A 403 1.56 -1.87 -1.37
C VAL A 403 1.07 -3.08 -0.62
N TRP A 404 -0.12 -2.98 -0.02
CA TRP A 404 -0.87 -4.14 0.50
C TRP A 404 -1.84 -4.64 -0.57
N GLU A 405 -1.70 -5.90 -0.98
CA GLU A 405 -2.44 -6.49 -2.09
C GLU A 405 -2.98 -7.89 -1.76
N VAL A 406 -4.12 -8.25 -2.36
CA VAL A 406 -4.70 -9.59 -2.30
C VAL A 406 -4.72 -10.24 -3.68
N HIS A 407 -4.59 -11.57 -3.78
CA HIS A 407 -4.47 -12.26 -5.07
C HIS A 407 -5.58 -13.30 -5.32
N GLU A 408 -6.15 -13.23 -6.52
CA GLU A 408 -7.10 -14.19 -7.10
C GLU A 408 -6.37 -15.28 -7.93
N GLU A 409 -5.06 -15.15 -8.19
CA GLU A 409 -4.30 -16.17 -8.92
C GLU A 409 -3.45 -17.07 -8.02
N LYS A 410 -3.36 -18.36 -8.34
CA LYS A 410 -2.56 -19.34 -7.59
C LYS A 410 -1.09 -18.91 -7.48
N PRO A 411 -0.48 -18.96 -6.28
CA PRO A 411 -0.94 -19.69 -5.09
C PRO A 411 -2.05 -19.04 -4.24
N TYR A 412 -2.68 -17.95 -4.71
CA TYR A 412 -3.63 -17.10 -3.98
C TYR A 412 -2.97 -16.48 -2.74
N GLY A 413 -3.64 -15.49 -2.15
CA GLY A 413 -3.25 -14.99 -0.84
C GLY A 413 -3.17 -13.48 -0.80
N TYR A 414 -2.12 -12.97 -0.20
CA TYR A 414 -1.89 -11.54 -0.02
C TYR A 414 -0.41 -11.28 0.29
N ASP A 415 0.03 -10.06 0.01
CA ASP A 415 1.36 -9.60 0.39
C ASP A 415 1.37 -8.11 0.74
N LEU A 416 2.38 -7.75 1.53
CA LEU A 416 2.88 -6.40 1.66
C LEU A 416 4.23 -6.34 0.94
N HIS A 417 4.40 -5.40 0.03
CA HIS A 417 5.67 -5.17 -0.66
C HIS A 417 6.07 -3.71 -0.70
N ASP A 418 7.38 -3.48 -0.74
CA ASP A 418 7.98 -2.16 -0.98
C ASP A 418 7.53 -1.66 -2.37
N ALA A 419 6.89 -0.48 -2.41
CA ALA A 419 6.26 0.06 -3.62
C ALA A 419 7.27 0.54 -4.68
N ARG A 420 8.56 0.69 -4.32
CA ARG A 420 9.64 1.10 -5.22
C ARG A 420 10.26 -0.09 -5.94
N THR A 421 10.45 -1.18 -5.22
CA THR A 421 11.29 -2.32 -5.63
C THR A 421 10.52 -3.60 -5.88
N GLY A 422 9.30 -3.70 -5.35
CA GLY A 422 8.52 -4.94 -5.36
C GLY A 422 9.04 -6.01 -4.40
N ALA A 423 9.96 -5.67 -3.50
CA ALA A 423 10.46 -6.60 -2.51
C ALA A 423 9.33 -6.96 -1.53
N ILE A 424 9.02 -8.26 -1.44
CA ILE A 424 8.01 -8.75 -0.49
C ILE A 424 8.54 -8.56 0.93
N LEU A 425 7.85 -7.74 1.72
CA LEU A 425 8.14 -7.52 3.13
C LEU A 425 7.62 -8.70 3.97
N TRP A 426 6.39 -9.12 3.68
CA TRP A 426 5.81 -10.37 4.16
C TRP A 426 4.63 -10.76 3.28
N SER A 427 4.28 -12.05 3.30
CA SER A 427 3.13 -12.56 2.54
C SER A 427 2.58 -13.82 3.16
N SER A 428 1.36 -14.19 2.77
CA SER A 428 0.81 -15.52 3.02
C SER A 428 0.05 -16.01 1.81
N ASN A 429 0.01 -17.33 1.64
CA ASN A 429 -0.83 -17.97 0.64
C ASN A 429 -2.20 -18.30 1.23
N SER A 430 -3.19 -18.52 0.36
CA SER A 430 -4.52 -19.01 0.73
C SER A 430 -4.94 -20.22 -0.12
N ASP A 431 -5.89 -21.02 0.36
CA ASP A 431 -6.36 -22.20 -0.37
C ASP A 431 -7.32 -21.87 -1.52
N ALA A 432 -7.80 -20.62 -1.58
CA ALA A 432 -8.76 -20.13 -2.55
C ALA A 432 -8.53 -18.64 -2.84
N ASP A 433 -9.22 -18.15 -3.88
CA ASP A 433 -9.31 -16.75 -4.26
C ASP A 433 -9.56 -15.84 -3.04
N ASN A 434 -8.72 -14.81 -2.93
CA ASN A 434 -8.82 -13.77 -1.93
C ASN A 434 -9.34 -12.45 -2.56
N GLY A 435 -10.65 -12.38 -2.79
CA GLY A 435 -11.27 -11.28 -3.53
C GLY A 435 -11.43 -9.94 -2.79
N ARG A 436 -10.91 -9.77 -1.56
CA ARG A 436 -10.93 -8.49 -0.80
C ARG A 436 -9.76 -8.39 0.17
N GLY A 437 -9.18 -7.20 0.27
CA GLY A 437 -8.26 -6.78 1.33
C GLY A 437 -8.55 -5.35 1.76
N LEU A 438 -8.08 -4.97 2.95
CA LEU A 438 -8.09 -3.59 3.41
C LEU A 438 -6.82 -3.31 4.23
N ALA A 439 -6.25 -2.13 4.03
CA ALA A 439 -5.28 -1.51 4.93
C ALA A 439 -5.91 -0.26 5.57
N ALA A 440 -5.84 -0.13 6.89
CA ALA A 440 -6.35 1.03 7.64
C ALA A 440 -5.66 1.13 9.01
N ASP A 441 -5.26 2.32 9.47
CA ASP A 441 -4.73 2.54 10.82
C ASP A 441 -5.90 2.64 11.80
N VAL A 442 -6.29 1.52 12.41
CA VAL A 442 -7.49 1.43 13.24
C VAL A 442 -7.15 1.28 14.72
N ASP A 443 -5.98 0.74 15.05
CA ASP A 443 -5.53 0.47 16.41
C ASP A 443 -4.30 1.32 16.76
N SER A 444 -4.52 2.44 17.45
CA SER A 444 -3.45 3.32 17.95
C SER A 444 -2.38 2.66 18.84
N THR A 445 -2.56 1.40 19.28
CA THR A 445 -1.55 0.63 20.01
C THR A 445 -0.61 -0.17 19.11
N SER A 446 -0.91 -0.20 17.81
CA SER A 446 -0.12 -0.77 16.74
C SER A 446 0.37 0.38 15.86
N ARG A 447 1.66 0.33 15.49
CA ARG A 447 2.29 1.40 14.71
C ARG A 447 2.20 1.06 13.23
N GLY A 448 1.64 1.98 12.45
CA GLY A 448 1.35 1.80 11.03
C GLY A 448 -0.08 1.32 10.77
N TYR A 449 -0.35 0.96 9.52
CA TYR A 449 -1.66 0.48 9.10
C TYR A 449 -1.84 -1.00 9.49
N GLU A 450 -3.02 -1.33 10.01
CA GLU A 450 -3.47 -2.71 10.10
C GLU A 450 -3.95 -3.20 8.74
N MET A 451 -3.75 -4.49 8.49
CA MET A 451 -4.04 -5.12 7.21
C MET A 451 -4.83 -6.41 7.42
N TRP A 452 -5.86 -6.64 6.61
CA TRP A 452 -6.63 -7.88 6.64
C TRP A 452 -7.23 -8.19 5.28
N SER A 453 -7.68 -9.44 5.11
CA SER A 453 -8.26 -9.89 3.85
C SER A 453 -9.29 -10.99 4.03
N THR A 454 -10.04 -11.29 2.97
CA THR A 454 -11.04 -12.37 2.98
C THR A 454 -10.49 -13.79 3.07
N ALA A 455 -9.18 -13.96 2.89
CA ALA A 455 -8.52 -15.26 2.93
C ALA A 455 -8.62 -15.94 4.31
N ASP A 456 -8.61 -15.16 5.39
CA ASP A 456 -8.68 -15.68 6.75
C ASP A 456 -9.49 -14.76 7.69
N GLY A 457 -9.41 -15.05 8.99
CA GLY A 457 -10.11 -14.30 10.04
C GLY A 457 -9.22 -13.29 10.76
N ASN A 458 -7.98 -13.07 10.34
CA ASN A 458 -6.98 -12.30 11.09
C ASN A 458 -6.92 -10.83 10.64
N VAL A 459 -6.49 -9.98 11.58
CA VAL A 459 -5.94 -8.64 11.32
C VAL A 459 -4.45 -8.68 11.64
N TYR A 460 -3.64 -8.14 10.76
CA TYR A 460 -2.19 -8.10 10.86
C TYR A 460 -1.72 -6.67 11.10
N SER A 461 -0.68 -6.48 11.91
CA SER A 461 0.10 -5.23 11.92
C SER A 461 0.84 -5.05 10.59
N ALA A 462 1.38 -3.86 10.33
CA ALA A 462 2.33 -3.62 9.24
C ALA A 462 3.49 -4.63 9.14
N LYS A 463 3.91 -5.24 10.26
CA LYS A 463 4.97 -6.27 10.33
C LYS A 463 4.48 -7.73 10.20
N GLY A 464 3.23 -7.97 9.80
CA GLY A 464 2.67 -9.31 9.63
C GLY A 464 2.31 -10.06 10.93
N LYS A 465 2.30 -9.39 12.09
CA LYS A 465 1.88 -9.98 13.36
C LYS A 465 0.36 -9.97 13.49
N VAL A 466 -0.25 -11.10 13.84
CA VAL A 466 -1.70 -11.19 14.11
C VAL A 466 -2.07 -10.39 15.37
N LEU A 467 -3.02 -9.46 15.23
CA LEU A 467 -3.49 -8.56 16.30
C LEU A 467 -4.91 -8.90 16.78
N GLY A 468 -5.73 -9.51 15.93
CA GLY A 468 -7.12 -9.77 16.26
C GLY A 468 -7.91 -10.35 15.11
N SER A 469 -9.23 -10.17 15.17
CA SER A 469 -10.17 -10.71 14.19
C SER A 469 -10.63 -9.67 13.18
N ARG A 470 -10.76 -10.10 11.92
CA ARG A 470 -11.15 -9.29 10.77
C ARG A 470 -12.52 -8.61 10.93
N TYR A 471 -12.65 -7.45 10.31
CA TYR A 471 -13.91 -6.72 10.15
C TYR A 471 -14.31 -6.50 8.68
N SER A 472 -15.17 -5.51 8.39
CA SER A 472 -15.58 -5.18 7.01
C SER A 472 -14.36 -4.93 6.11
N VAL A 473 -14.47 -5.33 4.85
CA VAL A 473 -13.35 -5.29 3.88
C VAL A 473 -13.83 -4.57 2.63
N ASN A 474 -13.85 -3.25 2.72
CA ASN A 474 -14.27 -2.36 1.64
C ASN A 474 -13.46 -1.06 1.67
N PHE A 475 -13.97 0.03 2.27
CA PHE A 475 -13.29 1.31 2.34
C PHE A 475 -12.80 1.62 3.76
N ARG A 476 -11.64 2.27 3.87
CA ARG A 476 -11.26 3.09 5.03
C ARG A 476 -11.84 4.50 4.86
N ILE A 477 -12.04 5.21 5.96
CA ILE A 477 -12.52 6.59 5.95
C ILE A 477 -12.13 7.34 7.23
N TYR A 478 -11.70 8.58 7.13
CA TYR A 478 -11.64 9.51 8.26
C TYR A 478 -12.98 10.21 8.47
N TRP A 479 -13.70 9.86 9.54
CA TRP A 479 -15.04 10.36 9.79
C TRP A 479 -15.19 11.08 11.14
N ASP A 480 -14.55 10.58 12.19
CA ASP A 480 -14.71 11.09 13.55
C ASP A 480 -13.75 12.23 13.93
N GLY A 481 -13.34 12.30 15.20
CA GLY A 481 -12.51 13.37 15.73
C GLY A 481 -11.05 13.00 15.93
N ASP A 482 -10.69 11.71 15.94
CA ASP A 482 -9.30 11.25 16.15
C ASP A 482 -8.57 11.06 14.81
N LEU A 483 -7.35 10.51 14.83
CA LEU A 483 -6.51 10.30 13.63
C LEU A 483 -6.60 8.87 13.07
N GLN A 484 -7.37 7.99 13.71
CA GLN A 484 -7.54 6.62 13.24
C GLN A 484 -8.58 6.55 12.13
N ASP A 485 -8.49 5.49 11.37
CA ASP A 485 -9.46 5.10 10.37
C ASP A 485 -10.76 4.54 10.98
N GLU A 486 -11.87 4.96 10.39
CA GLU A 486 -13.11 4.21 10.39
C GLU A 486 -13.20 3.34 9.13
N LEU A 487 -14.19 2.45 9.11
CA LEU A 487 -14.46 1.60 7.96
C LEU A 487 -15.84 1.90 7.37
N LEU A 488 -15.88 2.13 6.06
CA LEU A 488 -17.07 2.33 5.25
C LEU A 488 -17.38 1.09 4.42
N ASP A 489 -18.57 0.52 4.60
CA ASP A 489 -19.07 -0.59 3.77
C ASP A 489 -20.57 -0.44 3.52
N GLY A 490 -20.96 -0.33 2.25
CA GLY A 490 -22.32 0.00 1.86
C GLY A 490 -22.71 1.41 2.31
N ASN A 491 -23.64 1.49 3.26
CA ASN A 491 -24.12 2.75 3.83
C ASN A 491 -23.76 2.88 5.33
N LYS A 492 -22.76 2.13 5.79
CA LYS A 492 -22.44 2.01 7.20
C LYS A 492 -20.99 2.39 7.46
N ILE A 493 -20.78 3.24 8.46
CA ILE A 493 -19.47 3.60 9.00
C ILE A 493 -19.33 2.93 10.36
N SER A 494 -18.20 2.28 10.59
CA SER A 494 -17.87 1.58 11.84
C SER A 494 -16.50 1.97 12.36
N LYS A 495 -16.34 1.93 13.67
CA LYS A 495 -15.16 2.43 14.40
C LYS A 495 -14.55 1.32 15.23
N TRP A 496 -13.23 1.18 15.23
CA TRP A 496 -12.53 0.29 16.14
C TRP A 496 -12.59 0.82 17.57
N ASN A 497 -12.92 -0.03 18.53
CA ASN A 497 -12.84 0.28 19.93
C ASN A 497 -11.62 -0.42 20.54
N TYR A 498 -10.56 0.34 20.81
CA TYR A 498 -9.31 -0.16 21.39
C TYR A 498 -9.52 -0.89 22.74
N SER A 499 -10.48 -0.45 23.56
CA SER A 499 -10.72 -1.03 24.88
C SER A 499 -11.39 -2.40 24.81
N SER A 500 -12.35 -2.57 23.89
CA SER A 500 -13.08 -3.83 23.72
C SER A 500 -12.47 -4.73 22.64
N LYS A 501 -11.50 -4.21 21.87
CA LYS A 501 -10.88 -4.85 20.71
C LYS A 501 -11.92 -5.37 19.71
N LYS A 502 -12.92 -4.54 19.44
CA LYS A 502 -14.01 -4.82 18.50
C LYS A 502 -14.38 -3.56 17.77
N PHE A 503 -14.77 -3.71 16.51
CA PHE A 503 -15.47 -2.63 15.82
C PHE A 503 -16.92 -2.55 16.28
N GLY A 504 -17.41 -1.33 16.36
CA GLY A 504 -18.80 -1.00 16.61
C GLY A 504 -19.35 -0.10 15.51
N ASP A 505 -20.66 -0.12 15.35
CA ASP A 505 -21.36 0.73 14.40
C ASP A 505 -21.27 2.19 14.88
N LEU A 506 -20.74 3.08 14.04
CA LEU A 506 -20.67 4.51 14.35
C LEU A 506 -21.90 5.24 13.80
N VAL A 507 -22.19 5.05 12.51
CA VAL A 507 -23.37 5.64 11.86
C VAL A 507 -23.83 4.79 10.68
N THR A 508 -25.15 4.70 10.50
CA THR A 508 -25.78 4.18 9.27
C THR A 508 -26.39 5.34 8.52
N LEU A 509 -25.90 5.60 7.32
CA LEU A 509 -26.33 6.66 6.43
C LEU A 509 -27.60 6.23 5.64
N GLU A 510 -28.47 7.18 5.31
CA GLU A 510 -29.56 6.94 4.36
C GLU A 510 -29.01 6.92 2.92
N GLY A 511 -29.51 6.00 2.10
CA GLY A 511 -29.12 5.86 0.70
C GLY A 511 -28.66 4.44 0.38
N ASN A 512 -28.48 4.20 -0.91
CA ASN A 512 -27.96 2.94 -1.44
C ASN A 512 -26.49 3.12 -1.82
N SER A 513 -25.74 2.04 -1.68
CA SER A 513 -24.43 1.86 -2.28
C SER A 513 -24.54 1.41 -3.74
N CYS A 514 -23.44 1.55 -4.47
CA CYS A 514 -23.27 1.18 -5.86
C CYS A 514 -22.75 -0.26 -6.04
N ASN A 515 -22.75 -0.72 -7.29
CA ASN A 515 -21.94 -1.86 -7.77
C ASN A 515 -22.23 -3.20 -7.08
N SER A 516 -23.50 -3.45 -6.72
CA SER A 516 -23.98 -4.73 -6.18
C SER A 516 -23.21 -5.14 -4.92
N THR A 517 -22.56 -6.31 -4.90
CA THR A 517 -21.79 -6.81 -3.76
C THR A 517 -20.49 -6.06 -3.50
N LYS A 518 -20.00 -5.24 -4.45
CA LYS A 518 -18.88 -4.31 -4.17
C LYS A 518 -19.30 -3.24 -3.16
N ALA A 519 -20.58 -2.87 -3.14
CA ALA A 519 -21.20 -2.03 -2.12
C ALA A 519 -20.41 -0.71 -1.87
N THR A 520 -19.90 -0.11 -2.93
CA THR A 520 -19.10 1.12 -2.86
C THR A 520 -20.02 2.34 -2.70
N PRO A 521 -19.55 3.45 -2.11
CA PRO A 521 -20.27 4.72 -2.22
C PRO A 521 -20.29 5.18 -3.70
N ASN A 522 -21.11 6.19 -4.02
CA ASN A 522 -20.93 6.92 -5.28
C ASN A 522 -19.57 7.63 -5.30
N PHE A 523 -19.14 8.14 -4.14
CA PHE A 523 -17.83 8.74 -3.86
C PHE A 523 -17.58 8.80 -2.34
N SER A 524 -16.33 8.68 -1.92
CA SER A 524 -15.84 9.01 -0.57
C SER A 524 -14.54 9.82 -0.67
N GLY A 525 -14.43 10.93 0.07
CA GLY A 525 -13.21 11.73 0.13
C GLY A 525 -13.44 13.14 0.67
N ASP A 526 -12.37 13.89 0.93
CA ASP A 526 -12.44 15.28 1.41
C ASP A 526 -12.89 16.19 0.25
N LEU A 527 -14.16 16.59 0.29
CA LEU A 527 -14.78 17.42 -0.73
C LEU A 527 -14.94 18.86 -0.28
N PHE A 528 -15.10 19.10 1.03
CA PHE A 528 -15.23 20.42 1.66
C PHE A 528 -15.20 20.24 3.19
N GLY A 529 -15.31 21.32 3.94
CA GLY A 529 -15.14 21.27 5.38
C GLY A 529 -13.67 21.18 5.75
N ASP A 530 -13.35 20.50 6.84
CA ASP A 530 -11.97 20.25 7.25
C ASP A 530 -11.48 18.92 6.64
N TRP A 531 -10.39 18.36 7.16
CA TRP A 531 -9.68 17.22 6.59
C TRP A 531 -10.45 15.89 6.52
N ARG A 532 -11.65 15.79 7.08
CA ARG A 532 -12.39 14.51 7.12
C ARG A 532 -13.21 14.32 5.87
N GLU A 533 -13.55 13.08 5.61
CA GLU A 533 -14.06 12.65 4.32
C GLU A 533 -15.59 12.71 4.28
N GLU A 534 -16.11 13.29 3.21
CA GLU A 534 -17.53 13.21 2.86
C GLU A 534 -17.86 11.86 2.21
N VAL A 535 -19.13 11.45 2.32
CA VAL A 535 -19.66 10.26 1.64
C VAL A 535 -20.85 10.65 0.78
N ILE A 536 -20.87 10.17 -0.46
CA ILE A 536 -22.00 10.34 -1.39
C ILE A 536 -22.69 8.99 -1.63
N LEU A 537 -23.99 8.93 -1.34
CA LEU A 537 -24.89 7.81 -1.64
C LEU A 537 -26.05 8.26 -2.54
N HIS A 538 -26.92 7.34 -2.95
CA HIS A 538 -28.03 7.68 -3.85
C HIS A 538 -29.37 7.01 -3.48
N ASP A 539 -30.48 7.58 -3.92
CA ASP A 539 -31.84 7.05 -3.68
C ASP A 539 -32.27 5.93 -4.66
N GLY A 540 -31.36 5.49 -5.55
CA GLY A 540 -31.67 4.55 -6.63
C GLY A 540 -32.39 5.18 -7.83
N ALA A 541 -32.67 6.49 -7.79
CA ALA A 541 -33.48 7.18 -8.77
C ALA A 541 -32.89 8.53 -9.19
N SER A 542 -33.22 9.62 -8.50
CA SER A 542 -32.95 10.99 -8.95
C SER A 542 -32.40 11.89 -7.86
N LYS A 543 -31.79 11.32 -6.81
CA LYS A 543 -31.14 12.09 -5.75
C LYS A 543 -29.80 11.49 -5.36
N LEU A 544 -28.85 12.37 -5.08
CA LEU A 544 -27.68 12.06 -4.26
C LEU A 544 -27.89 12.58 -2.84
N TYR A 545 -27.31 11.85 -1.89
CA TYR A 545 -27.21 12.21 -0.50
C TYR A 545 -25.73 12.40 -0.18
N VAL A 546 -25.33 13.65 0.03
CA VAL A 546 -23.95 14.03 0.36
C VAL A 546 -23.88 14.24 1.87
N TYR A 547 -23.00 13.52 2.53
CA TYR A 547 -22.84 13.54 3.98
C TYR A 547 -21.50 14.13 4.37
N THR A 548 -21.51 14.99 5.39
CA THR A 548 -20.31 15.46 6.10
C THR A 548 -20.47 15.19 7.60
N THR A 549 -19.35 14.99 8.29
CA THR A 549 -19.34 14.76 9.73
C THR A 549 -19.68 16.03 10.52
N THR A 550 -20.22 15.85 11.73
CA THR A 550 -20.35 16.94 12.72
C THR A 550 -19.76 16.56 14.07
N ILE A 551 -18.95 15.51 14.11
CA ILE A 551 -18.19 15.13 15.30
C ILE A 551 -17.04 16.13 15.42
N PRO A 552 -16.81 16.81 16.54
CA PRO A 552 -15.66 17.72 16.63
C PRO A 552 -14.33 16.97 16.66
N THR A 553 -13.34 17.44 15.90
CA THR A 553 -11.92 17.08 16.03
C THR A 553 -11.12 18.16 16.78
N THR A 554 -10.00 17.76 17.39
CA THR A 554 -8.97 18.67 17.90
C THR A 554 -7.76 18.79 16.97
N HIS A 555 -7.71 18.01 15.89
CA HIS A 555 -6.60 17.97 14.97
C HIS A 555 -6.75 19.03 13.88
N ARG A 556 -5.62 19.67 13.57
CA ARG A 556 -5.51 20.59 12.45
C ARG A 556 -4.67 19.91 11.38
N LEU A 557 -5.31 19.57 10.27
CA LEU A 557 -4.66 19.00 9.10
C LEU A 557 -5.01 19.82 7.87
N TYR A 558 -4.11 19.80 6.90
CA TYR A 558 -4.41 20.30 5.56
C TYR A 558 -5.58 19.51 4.97
N THR A 559 -6.34 20.13 4.07
CA THR A 559 -7.29 19.38 3.23
C THR A 559 -6.53 18.23 2.56
N LEU A 560 -7.08 17.02 2.65
CA LEU A 560 -6.45 15.81 2.11
C LEU A 560 -6.43 15.87 0.58
N ALA A 561 -7.34 16.63 -0.03
CA ALA A 561 -7.31 16.93 -1.46
C ALA A 561 -6.05 17.68 -1.93
N HIS A 562 -5.21 18.18 -0.99
CA HIS A 562 -3.90 18.77 -1.28
C HIS A 562 -2.72 17.80 -1.02
N ASP A 563 -2.97 16.59 -0.52
CA ASP A 563 -1.98 15.50 -0.56
C ASP A 563 -1.95 14.89 -1.98
N PRO A 564 -0.78 14.80 -2.64
CA PRO A 564 -0.72 14.31 -4.01
C PRO A 564 -1.26 12.88 -4.20
N ILE A 565 -0.91 11.94 -3.33
CA ILE A 565 -1.34 10.54 -3.48
C ILE A 565 -2.85 10.42 -3.22
N TYR A 566 -3.36 11.11 -2.20
CA TYR A 566 -4.78 11.12 -1.90
C TYR A 566 -5.62 11.74 -3.02
N ARG A 567 -5.19 12.88 -3.58
CA ARG A 567 -5.90 13.53 -4.70
C ARG A 567 -5.90 12.67 -5.96
N LEU A 568 -4.81 11.95 -6.23
CA LEU A 568 -4.79 10.93 -7.28
C LEU A 568 -5.78 9.80 -6.94
N GLY A 569 -5.80 9.35 -5.68
CA GLY A 569 -6.82 8.47 -5.10
C GLY A 569 -8.26 8.85 -5.47
N MET A 570 -8.61 10.10 -5.20
CA MET A 570 -9.92 10.65 -5.56
C MET A 570 -10.19 10.60 -7.07
N SER A 571 -9.15 10.75 -7.91
CA SER A 571 -9.29 10.72 -9.37
C SER A 571 -9.60 9.32 -9.91
N TRP A 572 -8.91 8.29 -9.42
CA TRP A 572 -9.06 6.92 -9.90
C TRP A 572 -10.11 6.12 -9.13
N GLN A 573 -10.73 6.66 -8.08
CA GLN A 573 -11.73 5.93 -7.26
C GLN A 573 -12.87 5.32 -8.08
N ASN A 574 -13.28 5.92 -9.20
CA ASN A 574 -14.33 5.39 -10.08
C ASN A 574 -13.87 4.23 -10.99
N THR A 575 -12.57 3.96 -11.02
CA THR A 575 -11.94 3.01 -11.93
C THR A 575 -12.26 1.56 -11.53
N ALA A 576 -12.99 0.86 -12.39
CA ALA A 576 -13.32 -0.55 -12.27
C ALA A 576 -13.85 -0.99 -10.88
N TYR A 577 -13.03 -1.64 -10.04
CA TYR A 577 -13.41 -1.96 -8.66
C TYR A 577 -12.80 -0.90 -7.72
N ASN A 578 -13.63 0.09 -7.38
CA ASN A 578 -13.28 1.25 -6.56
C ASN A 578 -12.48 0.84 -5.32
N GLN A 579 -11.37 1.52 -5.03
CA GLN A 579 -10.60 1.38 -3.78
C GLN A 579 -10.61 2.71 -3.03
N PRO A 580 -10.45 2.69 -1.68
CA PRO A 580 -10.36 3.93 -0.90
C PRO A 580 -9.06 4.71 -1.18
N PRO A 581 -9.11 6.05 -1.20
CA PRO A 581 -7.91 6.87 -1.29
C PRO A 581 -7.03 6.71 -0.05
N HIS A 582 -5.72 6.84 -0.21
CA HIS A 582 -4.73 6.78 0.87
C HIS A 582 -3.84 8.02 0.82
N LEU A 583 -3.20 8.34 1.93
CA LEU A 583 -2.24 9.43 2.01
C LEU A 583 -0.84 8.96 1.61
N GLY A 584 -0.04 9.89 1.09
CA GLY A 584 1.38 9.67 0.85
C GLY A 584 2.27 9.67 2.10
N PHE A 585 1.66 9.67 3.29
CA PHE A 585 2.30 9.72 4.59
C PHE A 585 1.39 9.10 5.65
N TRP A 586 1.97 8.60 6.73
CA TRP A 586 1.20 8.05 7.84
C TRP A 586 0.70 9.13 8.82
N LEU A 587 -0.60 9.10 9.10
CA LEU A 587 -1.28 9.91 10.12
C LEU A 587 -1.65 9.02 11.30
N GLY A 588 -0.75 8.83 12.27
CA GLY A 588 -1.06 8.03 13.44
C GLY A 588 -0.60 8.62 14.76
N ALA A 589 -0.81 7.86 15.83
CA ALA A 589 -0.54 8.31 17.19
C ALA A 589 0.93 8.75 17.37
N GLY A 590 1.14 10.00 17.78
CA GLY A 590 2.48 10.60 17.97
C GLY A 590 3.00 11.39 16.76
N VAL A 591 2.30 11.37 15.62
CA VAL A 591 2.55 12.24 14.46
C VAL A 591 1.51 13.35 14.45
N ASP A 592 1.67 14.33 15.35
CA ASP A 592 0.67 15.40 15.56
C ASP A 592 0.62 16.45 14.42
N LYS A 593 1.41 16.27 13.36
CA LYS A 593 1.52 17.21 12.23
C LYS A 593 1.64 16.45 10.91
N ALA A 594 0.68 16.66 10.00
CA ALA A 594 0.85 16.30 8.60
C ALA A 594 2.05 17.05 7.99
N PRO A 595 2.76 16.44 7.02
CA PRO A 595 3.75 17.14 6.22
C PRO A 595 3.08 18.33 5.52
N THR A 596 3.82 19.44 5.38
CA THR A 596 3.36 20.54 4.53
C THR A 596 3.40 20.09 3.07
N PRO A 597 2.28 20.15 2.32
CA PRO A 597 2.25 19.70 0.93
C PRO A 597 3.18 20.55 0.04
N ASP A 598 4.11 19.92 -0.69
CA ASP A 598 4.92 20.62 -1.70
C ASP A 598 4.11 20.83 -2.98
N ILE A 599 3.25 21.86 -2.95
CA ILE A 599 2.27 22.15 -4.00
C ILE A 599 2.26 23.63 -4.40
N MET A 600 1.79 23.86 -5.62
CA MET A 600 1.51 25.18 -6.19
C MET A 600 0.05 25.18 -6.63
N LEU A 601 -0.73 26.14 -6.17
CA LEU A 601 -2.12 26.25 -6.61
C LEU A 601 -2.18 26.82 -8.03
N VAL A 602 -2.97 26.21 -8.89
CA VAL A 602 -3.18 26.71 -10.25
C VAL A 602 -3.85 28.09 -10.21
N GLY A 603 -3.30 29.07 -10.94
CA GLY A 603 -3.86 30.43 -11.01
C GLY A 603 -3.80 31.27 -9.72
N GLY A 604 -3.34 30.71 -8.60
CA GLY A 604 -3.28 31.38 -7.30
C GLY A 604 -2.06 32.29 -7.11
N GLU A 605 -2.13 33.22 -6.14
CA GLU A 605 -0.92 33.87 -5.62
C GLU A 605 -0.03 32.78 -4.99
N ALA A 606 1.27 32.79 -5.32
CA ALA A 606 2.21 31.85 -4.72
C ALA A 606 2.14 31.98 -3.19
N GLY A 607 1.71 30.91 -2.51
CA GLY A 607 1.80 30.79 -1.06
C GLY A 607 3.25 30.90 -0.58
N PRO A 608 3.52 30.77 0.74
CA PRO A 608 4.88 30.65 1.22
C PRO A 608 5.60 29.55 0.43
N ARG A 609 6.79 29.85 -0.07
CA ARG A 609 7.63 28.86 -0.73
C ARG A 609 8.07 27.84 0.32
N ILE A 610 7.55 26.62 0.23
CA ILE A 610 7.78 25.56 1.21
C ILE A 610 9.15 24.93 0.95
N PRO A 611 10.09 24.94 1.91
CA PRO A 611 11.35 24.22 1.80
C PRO A 611 11.10 22.74 1.51
N ALA A 612 11.82 22.15 0.56
CA ALA A 612 11.67 20.73 0.23
C ALA A 612 13.03 20.02 0.12
N ILE A 613 13.03 18.71 0.43
CA ILE A 613 14.16 17.78 0.28
C ILE A 613 13.68 16.61 -0.58
N GLN A 614 14.43 16.31 -1.63
CA GLN A 614 14.10 15.23 -2.56
C GLN A 614 15.27 14.27 -2.74
N LYS A 615 15.01 12.96 -2.71
CA LYS A 615 16.04 11.95 -3.01
C LYS A 615 16.26 11.91 -4.52
N GLN A 616 17.50 11.80 -4.95
CA GLN A 616 17.88 11.76 -6.35
C GLN A 616 18.97 10.71 -6.58
N GLY A 617 19.11 10.26 -7.82
CA GLY A 617 20.14 9.30 -8.20
C GLY A 617 19.73 7.84 -7.97
N ALA A 618 20.53 6.94 -8.56
CA ALA A 618 20.21 5.52 -8.66
C ALA A 618 20.47 4.73 -7.36
N GLY A 619 21.36 5.22 -6.48
CA GLY A 619 21.60 4.61 -5.18
C GLY A 619 20.39 4.77 -4.26
N SER A 620 20.10 3.73 -3.49
CA SER A 620 19.18 3.84 -2.35
C SER A 620 19.75 4.81 -1.30
N SER A 621 18.90 5.55 -0.61
CA SER A 621 19.25 6.29 0.61
C SER A 621 19.51 5.36 1.80
N PHE A 622 19.15 4.08 1.65
CA PHE A 622 19.25 3.01 2.64
C PHE A 622 20.05 1.86 2.01
N GLN A 623 21.34 1.79 2.31
CA GLN A 623 22.25 0.83 1.65
C GLN A 623 22.88 -0.11 2.65
N THR A 624 22.85 -1.41 2.33
CA THR A 624 23.69 -2.40 2.98
C THR A 624 24.84 -2.77 2.05
N ILE A 625 26.07 -2.48 2.47
CA ILE A 625 27.28 -2.73 1.67
C ILE A 625 28.38 -3.38 2.50
N MET A 626 29.34 -4.01 1.85
CA MET A 626 30.53 -4.50 2.54
C MET A 626 31.48 -3.34 2.87
N LEU A 627 32.19 -3.47 4.00
CA LEU A 627 33.28 -2.59 4.38
C LEU A 627 34.34 -2.56 3.27
N GLY A 628 34.66 -1.37 2.78
CA GLY A 628 35.61 -1.17 1.68
C GLY A 628 34.97 -1.12 0.30
N ASP A 629 33.70 -1.51 0.15
CA ASP A 629 32.95 -1.24 -1.07
C ASP A 629 32.47 0.22 -1.11
N ALA A 630 32.41 0.80 -2.30
CA ALA A 630 31.80 2.10 -2.48
C ALA A 630 30.27 1.98 -2.33
N ILE A 631 29.65 2.96 -1.70
CA ILE A 631 28.20 3.09 -1.81
C ILE A 631 27.80 3.35 -3.26
N THR A 632 26.62 2.90 -3.65
CA THR A 632 26.00 3.37 -4.89
C THR A 632 25.66 4.84 -4.69
N GLU A 633 26.17 5.72 -5.54
CA GLU A 633 25.95 7.16 -5.38
C GLU A 633 24.46 7.52 -5.44
N TYR A 634 24.06 8.42 -4.54
CA TYR A 634 22.75 9.05 -4.52
C TYR A 634 22.90 10.53 -4.13
N ALA A 635 21.82 11.30 -4.15
CA ALA A 635 21.86 12.72 -3.85
C ALA A 635 20.58 13.19 -3.17
N PHE A 636 20.64 14.36 -2.53
CA PHE A 636 19.47 15.08 -2.05
C PHE A 636 19.38 16.46 -2.71
N GLY A 637 18.35 16.67 -3.52
CA GLY A 637 17.99 17.98 -4.06
C GLY A 637 17.30 18.85 -2.99
N TYR A 638 17.45 20.17 -3.11
CA TYR A 638 16.78 21.12 -2.23
C TYR A 638 16.18 22.29 -3.02
N SER A 639 15.00 22.73 -2.58
CA SER A 639 14.30 23.89 -3.16
C SER A 639 13.76 24.79 -2.04
N ASN A 640 13.47 26.05 -2.38
CA ASN A 640 12.86 27.04 -1.49
C ASN A 640 13.59 27.27 -0.14
N CYS A 641 14.88 26.94 -0.11
CA CYS A 641 15.78 27.10 1.03
C CYS A 641 17.21 27.39 0.54
N ASP A 642 18.12 27.69 1.44
CA ASP A 642 19.51 28.05 1.13
C ASP A 642 20.42 26.83 0.93
N GLY A 643 19.98 25.63 1.32
CA GLY A 643 20.76 24.40 1.25
C GLY A 643 20.31 23.33 2.26
N LEU A 644 21.14 22.30 2.44
CA LEU A 644 20.89 21.19 3.37
C LEU A 644 21.96 21.12 4.45
N THR A 645 21.55 20.70 5.64
CA THR A 645 22.43 20.21 6.71
C THR A 645 22.34 18.69 6.72
N ILE A 646 23.45 18.01 6.39
CA ILE A 646 23.54 16.55 6.35
C ILE A 646 24.49 16.10 7.46
N THR A 647 24.01 15.22 8.34
CA THR A 647 24.76 14.71 9.50
C THR A 647 24.64 13.19 9.58
N GLY A 648 25.60 12.52 10.25
CA GLY A 648 25.54 11.07 10.47
C GLY A 648 26.20 10.18 9.40
N LEU A 649 26.84 10.77 8.38
CA LEU A 649 27.57 10.01 7.37
C LEU A 649 28.73 9.19 7.97
N PRO A 650 28.97 7.96 7.49
CA PRO A 650 30.16 7.18 7.89
C PRO A 650 31.46 7.82 7.41
N ASP A 651 32.54 7.59 8.16
CA ASP A 651 33.89 7.98 7.76
C ASP A 651 34.23 7.38 6.38
N GLY A 652 34.60 8.23 5.42
CA GLY A 652 34.90 7.85 4.03
C GLY A 652 33.77 8.08 3.04
N VAL A 653 32.56 8.42 3.51
CA VAL A 653 31.44 8.91 2.70
C VAL A 653 31.29 10.41 2.88
N THR A 654 31.00 11.12 1.80
CA THR A 654 30.87 12.58 1.79
C THR A 654 29.60 13.03 1.09
N ALA A 655 28.98 14.10 1.61
CA ALA A 655 27.97 14.87 0.89
C ALA A 655 28.64 16.09 0.24
N LYS A 656 28.68 16.15 -1.09
CA LYS A 656 29.28 17.24 -1.86
C LYS A 656 28.18 18.09 -2.52
N LEU A 657 28.21 19.39 -2.27
CA LEU A 657 27.29 20.33 -2.92
C LEU A 657 27.58 20.42 -4.42
N ASP A 658 26.58 20.08 -5.22
CA ASP A 658 26.46 20.39 -6.63
C ASP A 658 25.52 21.60 -6.76
N ALA A 659 26.10 22.79 -6.65
CA ALA A 659 25.35 24.06 -6.67
C ALA A 659 24.65 24.33 -8.01
N THR A 660 25.08 23.69 -9.10
CA THR A 660 24.45 23.86 -10.43
C THR A 660 23.06 23.23 -10.45
N ASN A 661 22.90 22.10 -9.76
CA ASN A 661 21.66 21.34 -9.70
C ASN A 661 20.95 21.44 -8.34
N SER A 662 21.38 22.38 -7.48
CA SER A 662 20.84 22.58 -6.12
C SER A 662 20.69 21.28 -5.33
N ARG A 663 21.76 20.48 -5.27
CA ARG A 663 21.74 19.16 -4.60
C ARG A 663 23.04 18.83 -3.89
N TYR A 664 22.97 17.91 -2.93
CA TYR A 664 24.13 17.30 -2.29
C TYR A 664 24.29 15.86 -2.77
N VAL A 665 25.40 15.55 -3.42
CA VAL A 665 25.73 14.21 -3.89
C VAL A 665 26.45 13.45 -2.77
N ILE A 666 25.89 12.31 -2.37
CA ILE A 666 26.41 11.40 -1.36
C ILE A 666 27.13 10.25 -2.06
N SER A 667 28.45 10.21 -1.92
CA SER A 667 29.29 9.14 -2.45
C SER A 667 30.55 8.92 -1.61
N GLY A 668 31.12 7.74 -1.75
CA GLY A 668 32.37 7.36 -1.10
C GLY A 668 32.42 5.89 -0.71
N THR A 669 33.42 5.55 0.08
CA THR A 669 33.68 4.18 0.54
C THR A 669 33.82 4.23 2.06
N PRO A 670 32.89 3.65 2.83
CA PRO A 670 33.00 3.62 4.27
C PRO A 670 34.27 2.90 4.74
N THR A 671 34.87 3.42 5.80
CA THR A 671 36.12 2.91 6.37
C THR A 671 35.93 2.14 7.67
N LYS A 672 34.69 2.07 8.18
CA LYS A 672 34.36 1.34 9.40
C LYS A 672 32.96 0.71 9.30
N ALA A 673 32.85 -0.54 9.74
CA ALA A 673 31.60 -1.26 9.83
C ALA A 673 30.66 -0.65 10.89
N GLY A 674 29.35 -0.79 10.69
CA GLY A 674 28.31 -0.27 11.58
C GLY A 674 27.06 0.20 10.82
N VAL A 675 26.03 0.56 11.59
CA VAL A 675 24.82 1.20 11.07
C VAL A 675 24.94 2.71 11.29
N TYR A 676 24.79 3.47 10.21
CA TYR A 676 24.94 4.93 10.21
C TYR A 676 23.63 5.59 9.82
N GLU A 677 22.94 6.17 10.80
CA GLU A 677 21.73 6.97 10.59
C GLU A 677 22.09 8.39 10.14
N ILE A 678 21.57 8.80 8.99
CA ILE A 678 21.87 10.06 8.32
C ILE A 678 20.65 10.96 8.42
N ASN A 679 20.82 12.16 8.96
CA ASN A 679 19.76 13.17 9.07
C ASN A 679 20.02 14.32 8.09
N ILE A 680 18.98 14.68 7.32
CA ILE A 680 19.00 15.74 6.32
C ILE A 680 17.93 16.78 6.68
N VAL A 681 18.33 18.04 6.82
CA VAL A 681 17.42 19.14 7.19
C VAL A 681 17.67 20.37 6.30
N THR A 682 16.61 21.03 5.82
CA THR A 682 16.76 22.28 5.05
C THR A 682 17.34 23.40 5.90
N LYS A 683 18.17 24.25 5.30
CA LYS A 683 18.73 25.46 5.91
C LYS A 683 18.10 26.70 5.27
N GLY A 684 17.64 27.66 6.08
CA GLY A 684 16.93 28.83 5.57
C GLY A 684 15.54 28.49 5.04
N GLY A 685 14.93 29.40 4.27
CA GLY A 685 13.54 29.27 3.83
C GLY A 685 12.61 30.26 4.52
N SER A 686 11.29 30.06 4.36
CA SER A 686 10.27 30.90 5.00
C SER A 686 10.15 30.59 6.50
N ASP A 687 10.09 31.62 7.35
CA ASP A 687 9.80 31.46 8.79
C ASP A 687 8.32 31.06 9.05
N GLU A 688 7.50 30.96 8.01
CA GLU A 688 6.07 30.62 8.09
C GLU A 688 5.80 29.10 8.13
N VAL A 689 6.79 28.27 7.80
CA VAL A 689 6.69 26.80 7.75
C VAL A 689 7.87 26.14 8.44
N ASP A 690 7.68 24.92 8.94
CA ASP A 690 8.76 24.16 9.58
C ASP A 690 9.81 23.73 8.51
N PRO A 691 11.11 23.60 8.86
CA PRO A 691 12.12 23.07 7.93
C PRO A 691 11.76 21.66 7.48
N ALA A 692 11.96 21.35 6.20
CA ALA A 692 11.82 19.97 5.72
C ALA A 692 12.94 19.09 6.28
N THR A 693 12.59 17.85 6.59
CA THR A 693 13.50 16.83 7.14
C THR A 693 13.38 15.52 6.36
N ARG A 694 14.50 14.83 6.14
CA ARG A 694 14.55 13.44 5.66
C ARG A 694 15.60 12.65 6.42
N THR A 695 15.44 11.33 6.45
CA THR A 695 16.41 10.36 6.98
C THR A 695 16.95 9.47 5.87
N ALA A 696 18.12 8.88 6.11
CA ALA A 696 18.80 7.91 5.26
C ALA A 696 19.64 6.98 6.16
N SER A 697 20.05 5.80 5.67
CA SER A 697 20.98 4.96 6.42
C SER A 697 22.00 4.24 5.54
N ILE A 698 23.18 3.98 6.11
CA ILE A 698 24.17 3.11 5.48
C ILE A 698 24.56 2.04 6.52
N THR A 699 24.25 0.79 6.21
CA THR A 699 24.71 -0.38 6.95
C THR A 699 25.98 -0.91 6.28
N VAL A 700 27.09 -0.85 7.01
CA VAL A 700 28.39 -1.30 6.53
C VAL A 700 28.74 -2.61 7.22
N LEU A 701 28.71 -3.70 6.45
CA LEU A 701 28.98 -5.06 6.93
C LEU A 701 30.47 -5.36 6.94
N ALA A 702 30.98 -5.97 8.00
CA ALA A 702 32.36 -6.48 8.01
C ALA A 702 32.43 -7.90 7.43
N GLU A 703 33.56 -8.28 6.83
CA GLU A 703 33.83 -9.70 6.54
C GLU A 703 33.96 -10.51 7.84
N ALA A 704 33.43 -11.72 7.82
CA ALA A 704 33.65 -12.67 8.90
C ALA A 704 35.12 -13.06 8.96
N LYS A 705 35.65 -13.20 10.18
CA LYS A 705 37.02 -13.67 10.38
C LYS A 705 37.08 -15.18 10.16
N ILE A 706 37.59 -15.59 9.00
CA ILE A 706 37.76 -17.01 8.66
C ILE A 706 38.96 -17.62 9.39
N GLU A 707 38.75 -18.78 9.99
CA GLU A 707 39.80 -19.60 10.59
C GLU A 707 40.41 -20.55 9.57
N ASN A 708 41.71 -20.39 9.29
CA ASN A 708 42.44 -21.20 8.29
C ASN A 708 43.17 -22.42 8.90
N SER A 709 42.99 -22.67 10.20
CA SER A 709 43.63 -23.79 10.89
C SER A 709 42.77 -25.05 10.83
N ALA A 710 43.40 -26.23 10.83
CA ALA A 710 42.66 -27.49 10.90
C ALA A 710 41.77 -27.53 12.17
N VAL A 711 40.47 -27.73 11.98
CA VAL A 711 39.47 -27.79 13.05
C VAL A 711 39.22 -29.24 13.45
N SER A 712 39.25 -29.53 14.74
CA SER A 712 38.88 -30.85 15.26
C SER A 712 37.37 -30.89 15.52
N VAL A 713 36.59 -31.40 14.58
CA VAL A 713 35.12 -31.49 14.70
C VAL A 713 34.73 -32.44 15.84
N LEU A 714 34.01 -31.93 16.84
CA LEU A 714 33.52 -32.66 18.01
C LEU A 714 31.99 -32.77 18.05
N SER A 715 31.28 -31.93 17.32
CA SER A 715 29.82 -31.98 17.09
C SER A 715 29.52 -31.71 15.62
N SER A 716 28.54 -32.41 15.05
CA SER A 716 28.06 -32.24 13.67
C SER A 716 26.55 -32.26 13.68
N ILE A 717 25.93 -31.31 12.99
CA ILE A 717 24.48 -31.12 12.93
C ILE A 717 24.06 -31.05 11.47
N GLU A 718 23.03 -31.82 11.09
CA GLU A 718 22.43 -31.71 9.77
C GLU A 718 21.77 -30.35 9.58
N ALA A 719 22.16 -29.66 8.51
CA ALA A 719 21.70 -28.31 8.21
C ALA A 719 20.58 -28.26 7.18
N GLY A 720 20.27 -29.40 6.54
CA GLY A 720 19.34 -29.49 5.41
C GLY A 720 17.92 -29.00 5.69
N VAL A 721 17.51 -29.01 6.95
CA VAL A 721 16.20 -28.53 7.41
C VAL A 721 16.41 -27.52 8.54
N PRO A 722 16.47 -26.21 8.25
CA PRO A 722 16.51 -25.20 9.30
C PRO A 722 15.21 -25.17 10.10
N THR A 723 15.26 -24.57 11.29
CA THR A 723 14.07 -24.27 12.11
C THR A 723 13.11 -23.33 11.37
N ASP A 724 13.66 -22.36 10.65
CA ASP A 724 12.94 -21.46 9.75
C ASP A 724 13.88 -20.99 8.62
N GLY A 725 13.36 -20.67 7.45
CA GLY A 725 14.19 -20.23 6.34
C GLY A 725 13.46 -19.98 5.02
N VAL A 726 14.14 -19.26 4.14
CA VAL A 726 13.72 -18.98 2.76
C VAL A 726 14.62 -19.78 1.82
N GLY A 727 14.14 -20.96 1.48
CA GLY A 727 14.84 -21.96 0.69
C GLY A 727 14.15 -23.33 0.82
N VAL A 728 14.76 -24.35 0.26
CA VAL A 728 14.19 -25.71 0.21
C VAL A 728 15.24 -26.78 0.56
N CYS A 729 14.80 -27.78 1.32
CA CYS A 729 15.54 -29.03 1.51
C CYS A 729 15.52 -29.81 0.19
N GLU A 730 16.70 -30.09 -0.38
CA GLU A 730 16.84 -30.76 -1.66
C GLU A 730 17.82 -31.94 -1.62
N THR A 731 17.65 -32.87 -2.57
CA THR A 731 18.51 -34.04 -2.74
C THR A 731 19.03 -34.18 -4.18
N THR A 732 18.91 -33.12 -4.99
CA THR A 732 19.19 -33.17 -6.43
C THR A 732 20.68 -33.37 -6.71
N ASN A 733 21.54 -32.72 -5.92
CA ASN A 733 22.99 -32.83 -6.04
C ASN A 733 23.55 -33.78 -4.98
N GLY A 734 24.37 -34.75 -5.36
CA GLY A 734 24.96 -35.72 -4.42
C GLY A 734 26.11 -35.16 -3.56
N GLY A 735 26.65 -35.96 -2.64
CA GLY A 735 27.83 -35.62 -1.83
C GLY A 735 27.54 -34.91 -0.49
N PHE A 736 26.28 -34.59 -0.22
CA PHE A 736 25.82 -34.12 1.08
C PHE A 736 25.82 -35.25 2.13
N VAL A 737 25.86 -34.87 3.39
CA VAL A 737 25.73 -35.74 4.57
C VAL A 737 24.36 -35.46 5.21
N GLY A 738 23.63 -36.52 5.55
CA GLY A 738 22.28 -36.44 6.12
C GLY A 738 21.18 -36.70 5.10
N ASP A 739 19.97 -36.24 5.40
CA ASP A 739 18.78 -36.52 4.58
C ASP A 739 18.65 -35.60 3.36
N CYS A 740 19.12 -34.36 3.46
CA CYS A 740 19.15 -33.37 2.38
C CYS A 740 20.16 -32.25 2.67
N TYR A 741 20.34 -31.35 1.71
CA TYR A 741 20.97 -30.04 1.93
C TYR A 741 19.94 -28.92 1.83
N PHE A 742 20.24 -27.79 2.46
CA PHE A 742 19.43 -26.59 2.38
C PHE A 742 19.89 -25.76 1.19
N ASN A 743 18.99 -25.54 0.23
CA ASN A 743 19.17 -24.70 -0.94
C ASN A 743 18.45 -23.37 -0.71
N PHE A 744 19.20 -22.29 -0.52
CA PHE A 744 18.63 -20.96 -0.32
C PHE A 744 18.03 -20.43 -1.63
N ASP A 745 16.93 -19.68 -1.54
CA ASP A 745 16.39 -18.99 -2.72
C ASP A 745 17.36 -17.92 -3.23
N ASN A 746 17.39 -17.72 -4.55
CA ASN A 746 18.21 -16.70 -5.20
C ASN A 746 17.56 -15.31 -5.07
N ILE A 747 17.55 -14.77 -3.85
CA ILE A 747 17.12 -13.41 -3.53
C ILE A 747 18.04 -12.82 -2.45
N VAL A 748 18.11 -11.48 -2.39
CA VAL A 748 18.68 -10.81 -1.21
C VAL A 748 17.81 -11.20 -0.01
N THR A 749 18.41 -11.39 1.16
CA THR A 749 17.75 -11.75 2.42
C THR A 749 17.26 -13.20 2.56
N SER A 750 17.44 -14.09 1.57
CA SER A 750 17.18 -15.52 1.81
C SER A 750 18.01 -16.01 2.99
N TYR A 751 17.41 -16.79 3.90
CA TYR A 751 18.04 -17.11 5.17
C TYR A 751 17.73 -18.53 5.65
N GLY A 752 18.51 -19.00 6.62
CA GLY A 752 18.30 -20.23 7.37
C GLY A 752 18.60 -19.97 8.84
N ILE A 753 17.69 -20.39 9.72
CA ILE A 753 17.81 -20.28 11.18
C ILE A 753 17.90 -21.69 11.77
N TRP A 754 18.90 -21.91 12.64
CA TRP A 754 19.04 -23.14 13.41
C TRP A 754 19.12 -22.79 14.91
N ASN A 755 18.20 -23.33 15.69
CA ASN A 755 18.29 -23.24 17.13
C ASN A 755 19.24 -24.34 17.65
N LEU A 756 20.34 -23.93 18.27
CA LEU A 756 21.41 -24.80 18.75
C LEU A 756 21.42 -24.83 20.27
N TYR A 757 21.44 -26.01 20.87
CA TYR A 757 21.73 -26.12 22.30
C TYR A 757 23.24 -26.29 22.53
N SER A 758 23.80 -25.48 23.43
CA SER A 758 25.17 -25.62 23.91
C SER A 758 25.21 -26.03 25.39
N PRO A 759 26.01 -27.04 25.78
CA PRO A 759 26.09 -27.51 27.17
C PRO A 759 26.80 -26.51 28.11
N SER A 760 27.53 -25.53 27.58
CA SER A 760 28.19 -24.48 28.36
C SER A 760 28.39 -23.22 27.52
N ALA A 761 28.52 -22.07 28.19
CA ALA A 761 28.93 -20.85 27.52
C ALA A 761 30.42 -20.93 27.15
N GLN A 762 30.77 -20.57 25.93
CA GLN A 762 32.14 -20.58 25.45
C GLN A 762 32.34 -19.54 24.34
N GLU A 763 33.37 -18.70 24.50
CA GLU A 763 33.82 -17.78 23.46
C GLU A 763 34.82 -18.45 22.53
N GLY A 764 34.82 -18.04 21.25
CA GLY A 764 35.78 -18.50 20.26
C GLY A 764 35.61 -19.96 19.84
N VAL A 765 34.39 -20.50 19.95
CA VAL A 765 33.99 -21.78 19.37
C VAL A 765 34.10 -21.68 17.85
N THR A 766 34.71 -22.66 17.21
CA THR A 766 34.82 -22.69 15.75
C THR A 766 33.59 -23.37 15.16
N LEU A 767 32.72 -22.59 14.50
CA LEU A 767 31.64 -23.08 13.65
C LEU A 767 32.20 -23.35 12.25
N VAL A 768 32.03 -24.57 11.75
CA VAL A 768 32.39 -25.00 10.40
C VAL A 768 31.12 -25.22 9.60
N LEU A 769 30.96 -24.45 8.53
CA LEU A 769 29.83 -24.49 7.61
C LEU A 769 30.24 -25.33 6.40
N ARG A 770 29.66 -26.51 6.25
CA ARG A 770 29.92 -27.37 5.08
C ARG A 770 28.97 -27.01 3.94
N TYR A 771 29.53 -26.76 2.76
CA TYR A 771 28.79 -26.16 1.66
C TYR A 771 29.18 -26.71 0.27
N ALA A 772 28.28 -26.57 -0.70
CA ALA A 772 28.56 -26.78 -2.12
C ALA A 772 28.07 -25.59 -2.95
N HIS A 773 28.88 -25.16 -3.91
CA HIS A 773 28.55 -24.06 -4.81
C HIS A 773 29.15 -24.27 -6.21
N GLY A 774 28.40 -24.95 -7.07
CA GLY A 774 28.89 -25.40 -8.39
C GLY A 774 28.89 -24.33 -9.50
N LYS A 775 28.73 -23.05 -9.16
CA LYS A 775 28.84 -21.93 -10.10
C LYS A 775 30.16 -21.19 -9.92
N THR A 776 30.49 -20.30 -10.86
CA THR A 776 31.77 -19.59 -10.90
C THR A 776 31.82 -18.31 -10.05
N ASP A 777 30.68 -17.83 -9.58
CA ASP A 777 30.57 -16.68 -8.68
C ASP A 777 30.84 -17.08 -7.22
N THR A 778 31.08 -16.10 -6.35
CA THR A 778 31.24 -16.35 -4.90
C THR A 778 29.97 -15.96 -4.17
N ARG A 779 29.53 -16.75 -3.19
CA ARG A 779 28.35 -16.43 -2.35
C ARG A 779 28.77 -15.80 -1.04
N LYS A 780 27.94 -14.89 -0.54
CA LYS A 780 28.20 -14.13 0.68
C LYS A 780 26.96 -14.22 1.58
N MET A 781 27.17 -14.62 2.83
CA MET A 781 26.09 -14.66 3.82
C MET A 781 26.55 -14.03 5.12
N GLU A 782 25.74 -13.13 5.67
CA GLU A 782 25.95 -12.63 7.01
C GLU A 782 25.57 -13.69 8.03
N LEU A 783 26.44 -13.87 9.02
CA LEU A 783 26.28 -14.82 10.10
C LEU A 783 25.88 -14.09 11.37
N PHE A 784 24.78 -14.51 11.99
CA PHE A 784 24.34 -14.05 13.30
C PHE A 784 24.30 -15.19 14.31
N VAL A 785 24.65 -14.89 15.55
CA VAL A 785 24.40 -15.75 16.71
C VAL A 785 23.73 -14.89 17.79
N ASN A 786 22.50 -15.22 18.18
CA ASN A 786 21.71 -14.47 19.17
C ASN A 786 21.59 -12.97 18.81
N ASP A 787 21.25 -12.69 17.54
CA ASP A 787 21.13 -11.36 16.94
C ASP A 787 22.42 -10.54 16.88
N GLU A 788 23.56 -11.08 17.33
CA GLU A 788 24.88 -10.48 17.16
C GLU A 788 25.50 -10.93 15.82
N SER A 789 25.91 -9.97 14.97
CA SER A 789 26.59 -10.26 13.70
C SER A 789 28.06 -10.63 13.92
N TYR A 790 28.48 -11.74 13.33
CA TYR A 790 29.86 -12.21 13.26
C TYR A 790 30.50 -11.87 11.90
N GLY A 791 29.84 -11.02 11.11
CA GLY A 791 30.26 -10.58 9.79
C GLY A 791 29.82 -11.52 8.67
N VAL A 792 30.21 -11.16 7.46
CA VAL A 792 29.83 -11.84 6.23
C VAL A 792 30.81 -12.94 5.88
N ALA A 793 30.33 -14.18 5.97
CA ALA A 793 30.99 -15.38 5.50
C ALA A 793 31.02 -15.42 3.97
N THR A 794 32.17 -15.78 3.41
CA THR A 794 32.38 -15.87 1.96
C THR A 794 32.53 -17.34 1.57
N PHE A 795 31.76 -17.77 0.57
CA PHE A 795 31.69 -19.15 0.06
C PHE A 795 32.14 -19.17 -1.41
N PRO A 796 33.43 -19.43 -1.68
CA PRO A 796 33.96 -19.54 -3.04
C PRO A 796 33.33 -20.71 -3.84
N PRO A 797 33.39 -20.67 -5.18
CA PRO A 797 33.07 -21.82 -6.04
C PRO A 797 33.69 -23.13 -5.57
N THR A 798 32.88 -24.18 -5.49
CA THR A 798 33.37 -25.56 -5.49
C THR A 798 33.53 -26.05 -6.93
N ALA A 799 34.16 -27.22 -7.12
CA ALA A 799 34.39 -27.75 -8.47
C ALA A 799 33.09 -28.00 -9.25
N ASP A 800 32.05 -28.46 -8.55
CA ASP A 800 30.69 -28.66 -9.03
C ASP A 800 29.71 -28.74 -7.84
N TRP A 801 28.41 -28.87 -8.11
CA TRP A 801 27.38 -28.99 -7.07
C TRP A 801 27.44 -30.27 -6.23
N THR A 802 28.26 -31.24 -6.64
CA THR A 802 28.47 -32.50 -5.91
C THR A 802 29.76 -32.52 -5.09
N THR A 803 30.56 -31.46 -5.20
CA THR A 803 31.80 -31.25 -4.47
C THR A 803 31.55 -30.29 -3.32
N TRP A 804 31.84 -30.74 -2.11
CA TRP A 804 31.58 -30.00 -0.87
C TRP A 804 32.90 -29.52 -0.25
N ASP A 805 32.88 -28.29 0.25
CA ASP A 805 33.98 -27.63 0.95
C ASP A 805 33.46 -27.04 2.27
N SER A 806 34.29 -26.30 3.00
CA SER A 806 33.92 -25.75 4.30
C SER A 806 34.46 -24.34 4.56
N VAL A 807 33.71 -23.57 5.34
CA VAL A 807 34.13 -22.26 5.86
C VAL A 807 34.07 -22.30 7.38
N ALA A 808 35.16 -21.94 8.06
CA ALA A 808 35.26 -21.96 9.52
C ALA A 808 35.28 -20.55 10.11
N ILE A 809 34.45 -20.28 11.12
CA ILE A 809 34.29 -18.96 11.74
C ILE A 809 34.26 -19.11 13.26
N LYS A 810 34.94 -18.22 13.99
CA LYS A 810 34.84 -18.16 15.45
C LYS A 810 33.58 -17.42 15.87
N ILE A 811 32.80 -18.08 16.71
CA ILE A 811 31.59 -17.56 17.32
C ILE A 811 31.65 -17.67 18.86
N SER A 812 30.76 -16.95 19.54
CA SER A 812 30.51 -17.16 20.96
C SER A 812 29.14 -17.82 21.14
N LEU A 813 29.08 -18.83 22.00
CA LEU A 813 27.84 -19.50 22.36
C LEU A 813 27.55 -19.27 23.84
N ASN A 814 26.29 -18.98 24.16
CA ASN A 814 25.77 -19.02 25.53
C ASN A 814 25.51 -20.47 25.95
N LYS A 815 25.48 -20.76 27.26
CA LYS A 815 24.94 -22.03 27.76
C LYS A 815 23.43 -22.04 27.44
N GLY A 816 22.90 -23.16 26.97
CA GLY A 816 21.49 -23.27 26.58
C GLY A 816 21.28 -23.02 25.10
N VAL A 817 20.08 -22.55 24.74
CA VAL A 817 19.68 -22.33 23.35
C VAL A 817 20.35 -21.07 22.79
N ASN A 818 20.91 -21.21 21.59
CA ASN A 818 21.47 -20.15 20.77
C ASN A 818 20.78 -20.15 19.41
N VAL A 819 20.50 -18.97 18.86
CA VAL A 819 19.90 -18.83 17.53
C VAL A 819 21.00 -18.54 16.53
N LEU A 820 21.31 -19.50 15.67
CA LEU A 820 22.23 -19.33 14.55
C LEU A 820 21.41 -18.90 13.32
N LYS A 821 21.79 -17.81 12.66
CA LYS A 821 21.17 -17.38 11.40
C LYS A 821 22.24 -17.12 10.34
N LEU A 822 22.03 -17.68 9.15
CA LEU A 822 22.74 -17.27 7.93
C LEU A 822 21.77 -16.54 7.02
N GLN A 823 22.15 -15.35 6.56
CA GLN A 823 21.32 -14.53 5.68
C GLN A 823 22.10 -14.07 4.44
N SER A 824 21.54 -14.25 3.26
CA SER A 824 22.13 -13.79 2.00
C SER A 824 22.16 -12.27 1.96
N VAL A 825 23.32 -11.72 1.59
CA VAL A 825 23.52 -10.27 1.37
C VAL A 825 23.54 -9.92 -0.12
N SER A 826 23.12 -10.84 -0.98
CA SER A 826 23.18 -10.68 -2.44
C SER A 826 21.99 -11.35 -3.13
N GLU A 827 21.57 -10.82 -4.28
CA GLU A 827 20.44 -11.35 -5.08
C GLU A 827 20.65 -12.80 -5.52
N GLN A 828 21.89 -13.25 -5.50
CA GLN A 828 22.24 -14.57 -5.95
C GLN A 828 21.83 -15.63 -4.91
N GLY A 829 21.59 -15.29 -3.63
CA GLY A 829 21.30 -16.25 -2.56
C GLY A 829 22.55 -16.91 -1.95
N GLY A 830 22.34 -17.84 -1.01
CA GLY A 830 23.40 -18.64 -0.35
C GLY A 830 23.92 -19.83 -1.19
N PRO A 831 25.01 -20.50 -0.75
CA PRO A 831 25.40 -21.82 -1.28
C PRO A 831 24.49 -22.92 -0.72
N ASN A 832 24.61 -24.15 -1.22
CA ASN A 832 23.97 -25.30 -0.56
C ASN A 832 24.69 -25.60 0.74
N ILE A 833 23.98 -25.75 1.87
CA ILE A 833 24.56 -26.07 3.19
C ILE A 833 23.97 -27.39 3.68
N ASP A 834 24.81 -28.31 4.15
CA ASP A 834 24.34 -29.62 4.64
C ASP A 834 24.77 -29.95 6.06
N GLN A 835 25.85 -29.38 6.57
CA GLN A 835 26.30 -29.58 7.95
C GLN A 835 26.73 -28.28 8.64
N LEU A 836 26.39 -28.20 9.93
CA LEU A 836 26.95 -27.27 10.90
C LEU A 836 27.82 -28.07 11.87
N GLU A 837 29.13 -27.84 11.81
CA GLU A 837 30.13 -28.59 12.59
C GLU A 837 30.79 -27.67 13.62
N PHE A 838 31.20 -28.22 14.77
CA PHE A 838 31.77 -27.44 15.86
C PHE A 838 33.00 -28.14 16.45
N ASP A 839 34.01 -27.36 16.86
CA ASP A 839 35.14 -27.84 17.66
C ASP A 839 34.82 -28.03 19.15
N MET A 840 33.54 -27.90 19.51
CA MET A 840 33.00 -28.07 20.84
C MET A 840 32.08 -29.29 20.88
N LYS A 841 32.30 -30.17 21.88
CA LYS A 841 31.50 -31.38 22.05
C LYS A 841 30.13 -31.06 22.65
N GLY A 842 29.09 -31.70 22.13
CA GLY A 842 27.75 -31.70 22.74
C GLY A 842 26.83 -30.59 22.23
N ILE A 843 27.24 -29.84 21.21
CA ILE A 843 26.33 -28.98 20.44
C ILE A 843 25.38 -29.87 19.65
N VAL A 844 24.08 -29.60 19.77
CA VAL A 844 22.98 -30.32 19.10
C VAL A 844 21.91 -29.33 18.65
N LEU A 845 20.99 -29.73 17.76
CA LEU A 845 19.77 -28.96 17.52
C LEU A 845 18.93 -28.92 18.81
N ALA A 846 18.45 -27.74 19.17
CA ALA A 846 17.60 -27.57 20.33
C ALA A 846 16.27 -28.32 20.12
N THR A 847 15.94 -29.20 21.06
CA THR A 847 14.63 -29.85 21.19
C THR A 847 13.92 -29.30 22.44
N ASP A 848 12.62 -29.54 22.60
CA ASP A 848 11.88 -29.05 23.77
C ASP A 848 12.44 -29.53 25.13
N GLU A 849 13.22 -30.62 25.16
CA GLU A 849 13.91 -31.11 26.38
C GLU A 849 15.17 -30.30 26.76
N SER A 850 15.66 -29.45 25.85
CA SER A 850 16.89 -28.66 26.01
C SER A 850 16.65 -27.24 26.57
N ILE A 851 15.39 -26.88 26.86
CA ILE A 851 14.94 -25.54 27.30
C ILE A 851 14.51 -25.53 28.79
N VAL A 852 15.22 -26.25 29.65
CA VAL A 852 14.99 -26.15 31.11
C VAL A 852 15.95 -25.10 31.68
N ASP A 853 15.47 -23.88 31.89
CA ASP A 853 16.18 -22.87 32.67
C ASP A 853 16.24 -23.34 34.13
N GLU A 854 17.45 -23.60 34.64
CA GLU A 854 17.67 -23.63 36.09
C GLU A 854 17.65 -22.18 36.58
N ASP A 855 16.51 -21.73 37.10
CA ASP A 855 16.40 -20.46 37.82
C ASP A 855 17.30 -20.50 39.07
N PRO A 856 18.35 -19.66 39.17
CA PRO A 856 19.17 -19.57 40.36
C PRO A 856 18.64 -18.44 41.25
N SER A 857 17.41 -18.56 41.75
CA SER A 857 16.90 -17.60 42.73
C SER A 857 15.85 -18.19 43.67
N GLU A 858 16.28 -18.99 44.63
CA GLU A 858 15.59 -19.04 45.93
C GLU A 858 16.58 -19.36 47.05
N ASP A 859 17.23 -18.31 47.53
CA ASP A 859 17.93 -18.29 48.80
C ASP A 859 16.90 -18.30 49.93
N SER A 860 17.01 -19.32 50.78
CA SER A 860 16.22 -19.51 51.99
C SER A 860 16.47 -18.38 52.99
N SER A 861 15.42 -17.61 53.31
CA SER A 861 15.37 -16.88 54.57
C SER A 861 14.08 -17.19 55.32
N GLU A 862 14.28 -17.65 56.55
CA GLU A 862 13.26 -18.13 57.48
C GLU A 862 12.45 -17.00 58.13
N ASN A 863 11.20 -17.36 58.40
CA ASN A 863 10.34 -17.01 59.55
C ASN A 863 9.58 -15.67 59.57
N PRO A 864 8.45 -15.55 60.32
CA PRO A 864 7.78 -16.55 61.18
C PRO A 864 6.24 -16.65 61.09
N GLY A 865 5.73 -17.82 61.51
CA GLY A 865 4.49 -18.08 62.27
C GLY A 865 3.15 -17.39 61.92
N ASP A 866 2.10 -18.20 61.72
CA ASP A 866 0.97 -18.29 62.66
C ASP A 866 0.07 -19.49 62.31
N ASP A 867 -0.44 -20.13 63.35
CA ASP A 867 -1.34 -21.28 63.33
C ASP A 867 -2.76 -20.90 62.87
N SER A 868 -3.46 -21.81 62.18
CA SER A 868 -4.76 -22.32 62.66
C SER A 868 -5.41 -23.33 61.70
N ALA A 869 -5.47 -24.56 62.23
CA ALA A 869 -6.42 -25.65 62.08
C ALA A 869 -7.72 -25.43 61.27
N GLY A 870 -8.12 -26.50 60.54
CA GLY A 870 -9.52 -26.69 60.16
C GLY A 870 -9.83 -27.82 59.18
N GLU A 871 -9.69 -29.07 59.63
CA GLU A 871 -10.38 -30.31 59.21
C GLU A 871 -11.25 -30.36 57.92
N LYS A 872 -10.96 -31.36 57.08
CA LYS A 872 -11.89 -32.37 56.50
C LYS A 872 -11.10 -33.37 55.66
N SER A 873 -10.82 -34.57 56.16
CA SER A 873 -11.64 -35.80 56.14
C SER A 873 -11.46 -36.64 54.87
N ASP A 874 -10.78 -37.78 55.07
CA ASP A 874 -10.63 -38.95 54.20
C ASP A 874 -11.90 -39.36 53.44
N ASP A 875 -11.74 -39.76 52.18
CA ASP A 875 -11.96 -41.17 51.81
C ASP A 875 -11.25 -41.51 50.50
N SER A 876 -10.59 -42.65 50.49
CA SER A 876 -9.76 -43.20 49.43
C SER A 876 -10.17 -44.65 49.20
N SER A 877 -10.58 -44.99 47.98
CA SER A 877 -10.36 -46.28 47.27
C SER A 877 -11.31 -46.31 46.07
N ASP A 878 -10.85 -46.04 44.85
CA ASP A 878 -10.14 -46.97 43.95
C ASP A 878 -11.02 -48.16 43.53
N ASP A 879 -11.52 -48.13 42.28
CA ASP A 879 -11.06 -49.09 41.27
C ASP A 879 -11.67 -48.87 39.87
N SER A 880 -10.77 -48.96 38.88
CA SER A 880 -10.99 -49.33 37.47
C SER A 880 -11.41 -48.27 36.43
N GLU A 881 -10.45 -47.57 35.83
CA GLU A 881 -10.47 -47.33 34.38
C GLU A 881 -9.07 -47.51 33.75
N ASP A 882 -9.07 -48.36 32.71
CA ASP A 882 -8.07 -48.74 31.71
C ASP A 882 -6.83 -47.82 31.49
N PRO A 883 -5.59 -48.34 31.57
CA PRO A 883 -4.39 -47.59 31.21
C PRO A 883 -4.22 -47.60 29.68
N GLN A 884 -4.84 -46.66 28.96
CA GLN A 884 -4.40 -46.04 27.68
C GLN A 884 -5.54 -45.38 26.88
N VAL A 885 -6.20 -44.37 27.45
CA VAL A 885 -6.92 -43.37 26.62
C VAL A 885 -6.06 -42.12 26.52
N ILE A 886 -5.26 -42.03 25.46
CA ILE A 886 -4.56 -40.81 25.11
C ILE A 886 -5.60 -39.78 24.65
N ALA A 887 -6.03 -38.89 25.55
CA ALA A 887 -7.04 -37.87 25.23
C ALA A 887 -6.51 -36.89 24.16
N ASN A 888 -7.34 -36.58 23.14
CA ASN A 888 -7.04 -35.65 22.04
C ASN A 888 -6.97 -34.17 22.45
N SER A 889 -6.87 -33.90 23.75
CA SER A 889 -6.85 -32.57 24.33
C SER A 889 -5.49 -32.24 24.95
N LEU A 890 -5.01 -31.02 24.73
CA LEU A 890 -3.76 -30.49 25.27
C LEU A 890 -4.07 -29.47 26.38
N HIS A 891 -3.52 -29.65 27.58
CA HIS A 891 -3.74 -28.67 28.67
C HIS A 891 -2.70 -27.55 28.67
N LEU A 892 -3.12 -26.29 28.70
CA LEU A 892 -2.25 -25.12 28.66
C LEU A 892 -2.65 -24.15 29.79
N GLN A 893 -1.69 -23.57 30.52
CA GLN A 893 -1.98 -22.94 31.82
C GLN A 893 -2.80 -21.63 31.76
N ASN A 894 -2.75 -20.86 30.66
CA ASN A 894 -3.40 -19.54 30.55
C ASN A 894 -4.24 -19.43 29.29
N ALA A 895 -5.47 -18.90 29.35
CA ALA A 895 -6.30 -18.76 28.15
C ALA A 895 -5.63 -17.89 27.06
N GLY A 896 -5.72 -18.29 25.80
CA GLY A 896 -5.09 -17.56 24.70
C GLY A 896 -5.21 -18.25 23.33
N MET A 897 -4.41 -17.80 22.36
CA MET A 897 -4.33 -18.39 21.02
C MET A 897 -3.02 -19.14 20.87
N ALA A 898 -3.09 -20.41 20.46
CA ALA A 898 -1.92 -21.21 20.15
C ALA A 898 -1.93 -21.68 18.70
N GLN A 899 -0.79 -21.60 18.03
CA GLN A 899 -0.55 -22.33 16.79
C GLN A 899 -0.28 -23.79 17.13
N VAL A 900 -1.17 -24.67 16.71
CA VAL A 900 -1.12 -26.09 16.99
C VAL A 900 -0.71 -26.86 15.74
N GLN A 901 0.43 -27.50 15.82
CA GLN A 901 1.01 -28.31 14.75
C GLN A 901 0.83 -29.78 15.08
N VAL A 902 0.42 -30.58 14.09
CA VAL A 902 0.25 -32.03 14.23
C VAL A 902 1.27 -32.72 13.36
N PHE A 903 1.99 -33.66 13.96
CA PHE A 903 3.01 -34.46 13.30
C PHE A 903 2.64 -35.94 13.35
N ASP A 904 2.99 -36.68 12.31
CA ASP A 904 2.95 -38.15 12.36
C ASP A 904 4.13 -38.70 13.21
N LEU A 905 4.17 -40.01 13.42
CA LEU A 905 5.27 -40.66 14.17
C LEU A 905 6.62 -40.59 13.45
N GLN A 906 6.64 -40.16 12.18
CA GLN A 906 7.85 -39.95 11.38
C GLN A 906 8.32 -38.49 11.45
N GLY A 907 7.62 -37.63 12.20
CA GLY A 907 7.98 -36.22 12.38
C GLY A 907 7.52 -35.30 11.25
N HIS A 908 6.77 -35.80 10.26
CA HIS A 908 6.22 -34.94 9.21
C HIS A 908 5.03 -34.15 9.75
N ARG A 909 5.01 -32.85 9.47
CA ARG A 909 3.86 -32.01 9.82
C ARG A 909 2.68 -32.34 8.91
N VAL A 910 1.72 -33.08 9.45
CA VAL A 910 0.48 -33.47 8.76
C VAL A 910 -0.63 -32.45 8.96
N ALA A 911 -0.43 -31.46 9.83
CA ALA A 911 -1.33 -30.32 10.00
C ALA A 911 -0.72 -29.15 10.74
N SER A 912 -1.32 -28.00 10.54
CA SER A 912 -1.15 -26.83 11.39
C SER A 912 -2.47 -26.07 11.44
N PHE A 913 -2.90 -25.67 12.63
CA PHE A 913 -4.10 -24.86 12.82
C PHE A 913 -3.94 -23.98 14.05
N ASN A 914 -4.53 -22.79 14.04
CA ASN A 914 -4.58 -21.97 15.23
C ASN A 914 -5.83 -22.33 16.02
N ALA A 915 -5.71 -22.52 17.34
CA ALA A 915 -6.82 -22.82 18.21
C ALA A 915 -6.83 -21.88 19.43
N GLU A 916 -7.99 -21.26 19.66
CA GLU A 916 -8.28 -20.54 20.89
C GLU A 916 -8.55 -21.56 22.00
N TYR A 917 -7.95 -21.36 23.16
CA TYR A 917 -8.09 -22.27 24.30
C TYR A 917 -8.44 -21.49 25.57
N ALA A 918 -9.51 -21.92 26.24
CA ALA A 918 -10.10 -21.22 27.40
C ALA A 918 -9.48 -21.68 28.73
N GLY A 919 -8.15 -21.60 28.85
CA GLY A 919 -7.39 -22.10 29.99
C GLY A 919 -6.93 -23.54 29.76
N GLU A 920 -7.03 -24.42 30.76
CA GLU A 920 -6.35 -25.71 30.76
C GLU A 920 -6.73 -26.72 29.67
N VAL A 921 -7.52 -26.48 28.61
CA VAL A 921 -7.83 -27.54 27.63
C VAL A 921 -8.00 -27.01 26.21
N LEU A 922 -7.24 -27.57 25.27
CA LEU A 922 -7.30 -27.36 23.81
C LEU A 922 -7.65 -28.70 23.14
N ASP A 923 -8.86 -28.85 22.59
CA ASP A 923 -9.31 -30.10 21.94
C ASP A 923 -8.95 -30.11 20.44
N ALA A 924 -8.05 -31.01 20.06
CA ALA A 924 -7.61 -31.15 18.67
C ALA A 924 -8.49 -32.09 17.84
N LYS A 925 -9.46 -32.78 18.45
CA LYS A 925 -10.31 -33.78 17.78
C LYS A 925 -11.02 -33.25 16.53
N PRO A 926 -11.58 -32.02 16.49
CA PRO A 926 -12.20 -31.48 15.27
C PRO A 926 -11.23 -31.37 14.09
N HIS A 927 -9.93 -31.20 14.37
CA HIS A 927 -8.87 -30.95 13.40
C HIS A 927 -8.10 -32.21 12.98
N MET A 928 -8.55 -33.39 13.45
CA MET A 928 -8.03 -34.71 13.07
C MET A 928 -8.96 -35.45 12.09
N SER A 929 -10.10 -34.87 11.72
CA SER A 929 -11.07 -35.46 10.79
C SER A 929 -10.46 -35.72 9.42
N GLY A 930 -10.65 -36.94 8.89
CA GLY A 930 -10.12 -37.37 7.59
C GLY A 930 -8.68 -37.90 7.61
N ARG A 931 -7.99 -37.91 8.76
CA ARG A 931 -6.65 -38.50 8.87
C ARG A 931 -6.69 -39.99 9.20
N PRO A 932 -5.68 -40.77 8.75
CA PRO A 932 -5.59 -42.19 9.08
C PRO A 932 -5.60 -42.46 10.58
N ASN A 933 -6.15 -43.61 10.97
CA ASN A 933 -6.10 -44.07 12.35
C ASN A 933 -4.63 -44.28 12.76
N GLY A 934 -4.23 -43.70 13.89
CA GLY A 934 -2.83 -43.73 14.30
C GLY A 934 -2.51 -42.73 15.41
N ILE A 935 -1.25 -42.82 15.88
CA ILE A 935 -0.71 -41.92 16.91
C ILE A 935 -0.08 -40.71 16.20
N TYR A 936 -0.32 -39.52 16.74
CA TYR A 936 0.19 -38.25 16.24
C TYR A 936 0.78 -37.44 17.39
N PHE A 937 1.73 -36.55 17.11
CA PHE A 937 2.22 -35.57 18.06
C PHE A 937 1.55 -34.23 17.81
N LEU A 938 1.07 -33.58 18.87
CA LEU A 938 0.65 -32.20 18.82
C LEU A 938 1.66 -31.32 19.50
N GLN A 939 1.86 -30.16 18.92
CA GLN A 939 2.71 -29.10 19.43
C GLN A 939 1.92 -27.81 19.43
N ALA A 940 1.71 -27.21 20.60
CA ALA A 940 1.10 -25.89 20.69
C ALA A 940 2.19 -24.82 20.92
N LYS A 941 2.15 -23.78 20.09
CA LYS A 941 3.04 -22.63 20.13
C LYS A 941 2.27 -21.36 20.47
N VAL A 942 2.79 -20.54 21.37
CA VAL A 942 2.28 -19.19 21.66
C VAL A 942 3.46 -18.25 21.55
N ASN A 943 3.32 -17.15 20.81
CA ASN A 943 4.42 -16.21 20.51
C ASN A 943 5.69 -16.92 20.00
N HIS A 944 5.51 -17.90 19.10
CA HIS A 944 6.58 -18.70 18.50
C HIS A 944 7.38 -19.60 19.46
N GLN A 945 7.03 -19.62 20.75
CA GLN A 945 7.59 -20.57 21.72
C GLN A 945 6.68 -21.80 21.84
N VAL A 946 7.28 -22.99 21.81
CA VAL A 946 6.55 -24.23 22.07
C VAL A 946 6.19 -24.28 23.54
N LEU A 947 4.90 -24.18 23.85
CA LEU A 947 4.44 -24.24 25.23
C LEU A 947 4.24 -25.69 25.70
N ARG A 948 3.75 -26.56 24.81
CA ARG A 948 3.49 -27.95 25.16
C ARG A 948 3.40 -28.86 23.96
N MET A 949 3.89 -30.09 24.12
CA MET A 949 3.64 -31.20 23.21
C MET A 949 2.88 -32.34 23.88
N LYS A 950 2.08 -33.06 23.10
CA LYS A 950 1.38 -34.26 23.56
C LYS A 950 1.13 -35.22 22.41
N MET A 951 1.40 -36.51 22.63
CA MET A 951 0.89 -37.54 21.73
C MET A 951 -0.61 -37.64 21.85
N ILE A 952 -1.32 -37.80 20.74
CA ILE A 952 -2.74 -38.12 20.70
C ILE A 952 -2.99 -39.34 19.82
N HIS A 953 -4.16 -39.96 19.98
CA HIS A 953 -4.56 -41.09 19.16
C HIS A 953 -5.81 -40.71 18.36
N ASN A 954 -5.66 -40.63 17.03
CA ASN A 954 -6.81 -40.50 16.14
C ASN A 954 -7.41 -41.89 15.88
N LYS A 955 -8.64 -42.14 16.36
CA LYS A 955 -9.34 -43.42 16.24
C LYS A 955 -10.47 -43.35 15.22
#